data_AF-A0A971VS14-F1
#
_entry.id   AF-A0A971VS14-F1
#
_cell.length_a   1.000
_cell.length_b   1.000
_cell.length_c   1.000
_cell.angle_alpha   90.00
_cell.angle_beta   90.00
_cell.angle_gamma   90.00
#
_symmetry.space_group_name_H-M   'P 1'
#
loop_
_entity.id
_entity.type
_entity.pdbx_description
1 polymer ?
#
loop_
_entity_poly.entity_id
_entity_poly.type
_entity_poly.pdbx_seq_one_letter_code
_entity_poly.pdbx_strand_id
1 'polypeptide(L)'
;MRKVINLNFGWKYSPVFEDEMLKKSFDDSSFETVDIPHANKELPLNYFDEREYMFVSCYRKKFKLDKGDYADGKRVLLHFDGVACRSLVYVNGKYAGEYKGAYTPFTFDITDHLSSRDNVIAVRVDSTETPDMPPFGKVVDYLCYGGIYREVWLECVEKEHIEDIFVRTGNVLDKKKLLTADITFSDKLKGELKLELLDGEKVIAERTTEFDAKVFRVKWGIQGVQNWDIENPKLYTLRVTFGKDVKEVRFGFREARFTKNGFYLNGKRIKLIGLNRHQSYPYVGYAMPKSAQEADADLLKFTLGCNIVRTSHYPVSKHFLNRCDEIGLLVFTEMPGWQYTDMNPGEWQDNAIENVRRMIIRDRNHPSIVLWGVRINEGADCDALYEKTNALARSLDPTRQTGGVRNFPQSHLLEDVYTYNDFSHSGGKIKLLPPTVVAGPNAPYLVTEFNGHMFPTKSYDREDIRTEHALRHARVQSASFGNDRISGAIGWCMSDYNTHCDFGSGDRICYHGVTDIFRIPKLAAAVYASQQDYIPVLEVSSSMDIGDHPKSFRGQIYIFTNCDYVKVYKNNKLTEIVYPNRKLFPNLPHPPMTPRDFLGNALETDPDLNKTSAKYFKEVLLAAETNGFNVPPSAYAKLLMAMISGKKTISETIDIITKYFANWGNVQPEYTFEGYIDDKLVATVVKSPSNICKVTAKADKKVLVEDATYDVTRIELIAKDQNNNRLPYAKNAINVTVEGAARIIGPSEFALLGGARAFWIRSIGKSGDIKVTIKGEGIDEPIVLNLEAIKK
;
A
#
# COMPACT_ATOMS: atom_id res chain seq x y z
N MET A 1 -38.27 5.60 2.87
CA MET A 1 -37.10 5.16 2.07
C MET A 1 -35.92 5.98 2.54
N ARG A 2 -34.84 5.32 2.94
CA ARG A 2 -33.64 6.01 3.39
C ARG A 2 -33.08 6.90 2.29
N LYS A 3 -32.62 8.10 2.65
CA LYS A 3 -32.04 9.07 1.73
C LYS A 3 -30.65 9.45 2.22
N VAL A 4 -29.65 9.29 1.36
CA VAL A 4 -28.26 9.71 1.64
C VAL A 4 -27.99 11.02 0.93
N ILE A 5 -27.43 11.99 1.65
CA ILE A 5 -27.06 13.31 1.10
C ILE A 5 -25.59 13.56 1.40
N ASN A 6 -24.75 13.48 0.37
CA ASN A 6 -23.32 13.78 0.50
C ASN A 6 -23.11 15.27 0.79
N LEU A 7 -22.22 15.59 1.74
CA LEU A 7 -21.94 16.95 2.16
C LEU A 7 -20.52 17.42 1.79
N ASN A 8 -19.79 16.71 0.94
CA ASN A 8 -18.33 16.88 0.81
C ASN A 8 -17.87 18.16 0.11
N PHE A 9 -18.66 18.79 -0.74
CA PHE A 9 -18.21 19.97 -1.52
C PHE A 9 -18.55 21.29 -0.85
N GLY A 10 -17.73 22.32 -1.02
CA GLY A 10 -18.06 23.70 -0.63
C GLY A 10 -18.27 23.89 0.88
N TRP A 11 -17.37 23.34 1.69
CA TRP A 11 -17.22 23.70 3.10
C TRP A 11 -16.52 25.05 3.22
N LYS A 12 -16.78 25.75 4.31
CA LYS A 12 -16.05 26.94 4.73
C LYS A 12 -15.02 26.56 5.77
N TYR A 13 -13.76 26.91 5.55
CA TYR A 13 -12.62 26.54 6.38
C TYR A 13 -11.90 27.77 6.93
N SER A 14 -11.55 27.71 8.21
CA SER A 14 -10.65 28.65 8.88
C SER A 14 -9.58 27.89 9.64
N PRO A 15 -8.29 28.23 9.47
CA PRO A 15 -7.19 27.65 10.25
C PRO A 15 -7.14 28.19 11.69
N VAL A 16 -7.94 29.21 12.00
CA VAL A 16 -8.11 29.77 13.34
C VAL A 16 -9.50 29.41 13.85
N PHE A 17 -9.61 29.15 15.16
CA PHE A 17 -10.86 28.85 15.82
C PHE A 17 -11.21 29.89 16.89
N GLU A 18 -12.46 30.35 16.88
CA GLU A 18 -13.09 31.17 17.92
C GLU A 18 -14.49 30.62 18.22
N ASP A 19 -14.94 30.69 19.48
CA ASP A 19 -16.22 30.08 19.89
C ASP A 19 -17.43 30.66 19.14
N GLU A 20 -17.38 31.94 18.75
CA GLU A 20 -18.42 32.59 17.94
C GLU A 20 -18.65 31.87 16.60
N MET A 21 -17.62 31.22 16.06
CA MET A 21 -17.70 30.45 14.81
C MET A 21 -18.59 29.21 14.91
N LEU A 22 -18.99 28.80 16.11
CA LEU A 22 -19.95 27.70 16.32
C LEU A 22 -21.40 28.16 16.15
N LYS A 23 -21.68 29.46 16.23
CA LYS A 23 -23.04 29.99 16.15
C LYS A 23 -23.61 29.88 14.73
N LYS A 24 -24.93 29.68 14.64
CA LYS A 24 -25.64 29.63 13.36
C LYS A 24 -25.49 30.95 12.57
N SER A 25 -25.54 32.08 13.28
CA SER A 25 -25.54 33.44 12.70
C SER A 25 -24.15 33.96 12.31
N PHE A 26 -23.07 33.24 12.61
CA PHE A 26 -21.72 33.68 12.29
C PHE A 26 -21.53 33.83 10.77
N ASP A 27 -20.91 34.94 10.37
CA ASP A 27 -20.57 35.21 8.96
C ASP A 27 -19.25 34.53 8.59
N ASP A 28 -19.35 33.50 7.74
CA ASP A 28 -18.23 32.72 7.22
C ASP A 28 -17.82 33.15 5.80
N SER A 29 -18.19 34.36 5.38
CA SER A 29 -17.85 34.92 4.06
C SER A 29 -16.35 35.03 3.82
N SER A 30 -15.56 35.30 4.87
CA SER A 30 -14.10 35.39 4.84
C SER A 30 -13.38 34.04 4.83
N PHE A 31 -14.09 32.93 5.09
CA PHE A 31 -13.49 31.60 5.16
C PHE A 31 -13.16 31.07 3.77
N GLU A 32 -12.07 30.31 3.68
CA GLU A 32 -11.70 29.59 2.47
C GLU A 32 -12.79 28.57 2.11
N THR A 33 -13.05 28.39 0.81
CA THR A 33 -13.96 27.34 0.36
C THR A 33 -13.17 26.09 0.00
N VAL A 34 -13.46 24.98 0.68
CA VAL A 34 -12.73 23.72 0.54
C VAL A 34 -13.68 22.56 0.26
N ASP A 35 -13.14 21.49 -0.31
CA ASP A 35 -13.85 20.24 -0.56
C ASP A 35 -13.21 19.11 0.24
N ILE A 36 -14.04 18.25 0.81
CA ILE A 36 -13.67 17.06 1.56
C ILE A 36 -13.43 15.90 0.58
N PRO A 37 -12.38 15.09 0.74
CA PRO A 37 -11.33 15.13 1.77
C PRO A 37 -10.46 16.40 1.81
N HIS A 38 -10.24 16.96 3.01
CA HIS A 38 -9.41 18.15 3.20
C HIS A 38 -8.39 17.98 4.33
N ALA A 39 -7.14 18.39 4.08
CA ALA A 39 -6.10 18.52 5.09
C ALA A 39 -6.14 19.95 5.65
N ASN A 40 -6.08 20.13 6.97
CA ASN A 40 -6.06 21.48 7.57
C ASN A 40 -4.83 22.30 7.15
N LYS A 41 -3.73 21.61 6.80
CA LYS A 41 -2.47 22.22 6.38
C LYS A 41 -1.80 21.30 5.36
N GLU A 42 -1.47 21.84 4.19
CA GLU A 42 -0.52 21.18 3.29
C GLU A 42 0.91 21.38 3.82
N LEU A 43 1.68 20.28 3.90
CA LEU A 43 3.06 20.29 4.37
C LEU A 43 4.04 20.19 3.19
N PRO A 44 5.25 20.77 3.27
CA PRO A 44 6.31 20.49 2.31
C PRO A 44 6.61 18.98 2.19
N LEU A 45 7.29 18.57 1.11
CA LEU A 45 7.63 17.16 0.90
C LEU A 45 8.52 16.61 2.04
N ASN A 46 9.49 17.41 2.47
CA ASN A 46 10.49 17.09 3.48
C ASN A 46 10.98 18.38 4.18
N TYR A 47 11.78 18.24 5.23
CA TYR A 47 12.40 19.33 6.01
C TYR A 47 11.43 20.41 6.52
N PHE A 48 10.26 20.00 7.02
CA PHE A 48 9.28 20.89 7.64
C PHE A 48 9.21 20.68 9.16
N ASP A 49 8.55 21.61 9.87
CA ASP A 49 8.17 21.41 11.27
C ASP A 49 6.85 20.63 11.30
N GLU A 50 6.89 19.40 11.78
CA GLU A 50 5.71 18.53 11.86
C GLU A 50 4.59 19.10 12.72
N ARG A 51 4.86 20.10 13.56
CA ARG A 51 3.83 20.75 14.39
C ARG A 51 2.99 21.76 13.61
N GLU A 52 3.34 22.06 12.35
CA GLU A 52 2.59 23.02 11.52
C GLU A 52 1.12 22.67 11.31
N TYR A 53 0.72 21.39 11.42
CA TYR A 53 -0.69 20.99 11.37
C TYR A 53 -1.38 20.94 12.73
N MET A 54 -0.64 21.06 13.83
CA MET A 54 -1.12 20.83 15.20
C MET A 54 -1.77 22.09 15.78
N PHE A 55 -2.93 22.45 15.22
CA PHE A 55 -3.72 23.60 15.68
C PHE A 55 -5.22 23.28 15.64
N VAL A 56 -6.00 24.20 16.24
CA VAL A 56 -7.47 24.12 16.26
C VAL A 56 -8.03 24.90 15.08
N SER A 57 -8.82 24.22 14.25
CA SER A 57 -9.44 24.78 13.05
C SER A 57 -10.96 24.70 13.10
N CYS A 58 -11.63 25.45 12.22
CA CYS A 58 -13.08 25.47 12.10
C CYS A 58 -13.52 25.10 10.69
N TYR A 59 -14.47 24.16 10.60
CA TYR A 59 -15.16 23.80 9.36
C TYR A 59 -16.65 24.12 9.49
N ARG A 60 -17.22 24.83 8.52
CA ARG A 60 -18.64 25.17 8.48
C ARG A 60 -19.30 24.71 7.19
N LYS A 61 -20.50 24.14 7.30
CA LYS A 61 -21.30 23.70 6.16
C LYS A 61 -22.73 24.16 6.28
N LYS A 62 -23.14 25.00 5.33
CA LYS A 62 -24.55 25.32 5.09
C LYS A 62 -25.18 24.21 4.24
N PHE A 63 -26.36 23.75 4.65
CA PHE A 63 -27.13 22.76 3.90
C PHE A 63 -28.63 23.01 4.11
N LYS A 64 -29.42 22.47 3.18
CA LYS A 64 -30.88 22.55 3.20
C LYS A 64 -31.46 21.15 3.30
N LEU A 65 -32.53 21.02 4.07
CA LEU A 65 -33.36 19.82 4.11
C LEU A 65 -34.81 20.21 3.87
N ASP A 66 -35.51 19.38 3.11
CA ASP A 66 -36.96 19.53 2.94
C ASP A 66 -37.69 18.96 4.15
N LYS A 67 -38.88 19.49 4.47
CA LYS A 67 -39.67 19.02 5.63
C LYS A 67 -39.85 17.49 5.64
N GLY A 68 -40.05 16.90 4.47
CA GLY A 68 -40.20 15.46 4.30
C GLY A 68 -38.94 14.64 4.62
N ASP A 69 -37.78 15.24 4.80
CA ASP A 69 -36.52 14.54 5.11
C ASP A 69 -36.28 14.41 6.63
N TYR A 70 -36.87 15.28 7.46
CA TYR A 70 -36.61 15.33 8.91
C TYR A 70 -37.87 15.34 9.80
N ALA A 71 -39.07 15.52 9.22
CA ALA A 71 -40.33 15.50 9.97
C ALA A 71 -41.01 14.11 9.94
N ASP A 72 -42.21 14.03 10.52
CA ASP A 72 -43.12 12.88 10.43
C ASP A 72 -42.51 11.54 10.87
N GLY A 73 -41.76 11.55 11.97
CA GLY A 73 -41.17 10.33 12.54
C GLY A 73 -39.90 9.86 11.82
N LYS A 74 -39.15 10.77 11.19
CA LYS A 74 -37.81 10.50 10.64
C LYS A 74 -36.69 10.88 11.60
N ARG A 75 -35.52 10.29 11.37
CA ARG A 75 -34.24 10.64 12.01
C ARG A 75 -33.26 11.11 10.96
N VAL A 76 -32.42 12.07 11.32
CA VAL A 76 -31.32 12.57 10.48
C VAL A 76 -30.01 12.30 11.19
N LEU A 77 -29.25 11.36 10.64
CA LEU A 77 -27.95 10.96 11.15
C LEU A 77 -26.86 11.68 10.37
N LEU A 78 -25.94 12.34 11.07
CA LEU A 78 -24.76 12.97 10.49
C LEU A 78 -23.55 12.06 10.68
N HIS A 79 -22.97 11.61 9.57
CA HIS A 79 -21.85 10.69 9.56
C HIS A 79 -20.57 11.40 9.13
N PHE A 80 -19.47 11.05 9.80
CA PHE A 80 -18.11 11.37 9.40
C PHE A 80 -17.33 10.07 9.26
N ASP A 81 -16.67 9.86 8.12
CA ASP A 81 -15.87 8.64 7.88
C ASP A 81 -14.47 8.74 8.51
N GLY A 82 -14.02 9.96 8.84
CA GLY A 82 -12.73 10.24 9.48
C GLY A 82 -12.44 11.73 9.63
N VAL A 83 -12.09 12.14 10.85
CA VAL A 83 -11.63 13.50 11.19
C VAL A 83 -10.40 13.36 12.07
N ALA A 84 -9.29 14.00 11.70
CA ALA A 84 -8.05 13.97 12.45
C ALA A 84 -7.91 15.26 13.29
N CYS A 85 -7.78 15.23 14.62
CA CYS A 85 -7.77 14.05 15.52
C CYS A 85 -8.79 14.11 16.66
N ARG A 86 -9.34 15.27 16.99
CA ARG A 86 -10.45 15.40 17.93
C ARG A 86 -11.43 16.43 17.40
N SER A 87 -12.72 16.12 17.41
CA SER A 87 -13.74 17.00 16.82
C SER A 87 -14.92 17.21 17.73
N LEU A 88 -15.35 18.47 17.87
CA LEU A 88 -16.64 18.84 18.45
C LEU A 88 -17.57 19.30 17.33
N VAL A 89 -18.77 18.71 17.27
CA VAL A 89 -19.75 18.98 16.22
C VAL A 89 -20.92 19.76 16.79
N TYR A 90 -21.30 20.83 16.09
CA TYR A 90 -22.44 21.67 16.41
C TYR A 90 -23.37 21.77 15.20
N VAL A 91 -24.67 21.74 15.45
CA VAL A 91 -25.71 21.97 14.44
C VAL A 91 -26.58 23.12 14.90
N ASN A 92 -26.66 24.18 14.09
CA ASN A 92 -27.38 25.41 14.41
C ASN A 92 -26.97 26.04 15.76
N GLY A 93 -25.70 25.93 16.14
CA GLY A 93 -25.16 26.44 17.41
C GLY A 93 -25.42 25.56 18.63
N LYS A 94 -26.08 24.40 18.46
CA LYS A 94 -26.30 23.41 19.52
C LYS A 94 -25.28 22.28 19.41
N TYR A 95 -24.72 21.85 20.53
CA TYR A 95 -23.73 20.78 20.60
C TYR A 95 -24.35 19.42 20.27
N ALA A 96 -23.84 18.74 19.24
CA ALA A 96 -24.30 17.43 18.80
C ALA A 96 -23.45 16.28 19.37
N GLY A 97 -22.15 16.50 19.59
CA GLY A 97 -21.28 15.49 20.18
C GLY A 97 -19.79 15.73 19.95
N GLU A 98 -19.00 14.85 20.56
CA GLU A 98 -17.54 14.84 20.49
C GLU A 98 -17.07 13.48 19.97
N TYR A 99 -16.01 13.53 19.17
CA TYR A 99 -15.26 12.36 18.74
C TYR A 99 -13.77 12.56 19.05
N LYS A 100 -13.19 11.56 19.71
CA LYS A 100 -11.76 11.43 19.98
C LYS A 100 -11.19 10.28 19.15
N GLY A 101 -10.15 10.56 18.38
CA GLY A 101 -9.49 9.61 17.49
C GLY A 101 -9.41 10.14 16.06
N ALA A 102 -8.61 9.50 15.21
CA ALA A 102 -8.44 9.96 13.82
C ALA A 102 -9.06 9.03 12.78
N TYR A 103 -9.17 7.73 13.07
CA TYR A 103 -9.20 6.70 12.00
C TYR A 103 -10.54 5.99 11.78
N THR A 104 -11.44 6.07 12.75
CA THR A 104 -12.74 5.37 12.72
C THR A 104 -13.89 6.33 12.39
N PRO A 105 -14.98 5.85 11.77
CA PRO A 105 -16.15 6.67 11.55
C PRO A 105 -16.91 6.91 12.85
N PHE A 106 -17.70 7.97 12.88
CA PHE A 106 -18.64 8.27 13.96
C PHE A 106 -19.92 8.90 13.41
N THR A 107 -20.98 8.86 14.22
CA THR A 107 -22.32 9.29 13.81
C THR A 107 -23.03 9.98 14.96
N PHE A 108 -23.70 11.09 14.67
CA PHE A 108 -24.56 11.80 15.62
C PHE A 108 -25.98 11.90 15.06
N ASP A 109 -26.99 11.59 15.88
CA ASP A 109 -28.38 11.92 15.57
C ASP A 109 -28.59 13.42 15.78
N ILE A 110 -28.78 14.16 14.70
CA ILE A 110 -28.92 15.62 14.73
C ILE A 110 -30.38 16.07 14.60
N THR A 111 -31.35 15.14 14.64
CA THR A 111 -32.78 15.40 14.38
C THR A 111 -33.30 16.58 15.21
N ASP A 112 -33.02 16.59 16.51
CA ASP A 112 -33.51 17.62 17.46
C ASP A 112 -32.77 18.97 17.37
N HIS A 113 -31.73 19.02 16.54
CA HIS A 113 -30.89 20.21 16.33
C HIS A 113 -31.26 20.96 15.05
N LEU A 114 -32.11 20.37 14.19
CA LEU A 114 -32.47 20.94 12.90
C LEU A 114 -33.46 22.11 13.02
N SER A 115 -33.36 23.02 12.04
CA SER A 115 -34.31 24.10 11.76
C SER A 115 -35.12 23.75 10.50
N SER A 116 -36.19 24.50 10.24
CA SER A 116 -37.18 24.16 9.20
C SER A 116 -36.66 24.06 7.76
N ARG A 117 -35.55 24.72 7.41
CA ARG A 117 -34.98 24.64 6.06
C ARG A 117 -33.47 24.80 6.07
N ASP A 118 -33.00 25.96 6.52
CA ASP A 118 -31.58 26.32 6.48
C ASP A 118 -30.89 25.89 7.77
N ASN A 119 -29.86 25.07 7.59
CA ASN A 119 -29.10 24.46 8.66
C ASN A 119 -27.60 24.71 8.47
N VAL A 120 -26.90 24.82 9.60
CA VAL A 120 -25.44 25.01 9.63
C VAL A 120 -24.83 23.93 10.51
N ILE A 121 -23.89 23.17 9.96
CA ILE A 121 -22.94 22.37 10.75
C ILE A 121 -21.70 23.23 10.98
N ALA A 122 -21.20 23.27 12.21
CA ALA A 122 -19.89 23.80 12.57
C ALA A 122 -19.10 22.69 13.29
N VAL A 123 -17.83 22.51 12.90
CA VAL A 123 -16.94 21.50 13.46
C VAL A 123 -15.68 22.19 13.93
N ARG A 124 -15.42 22.13 15.24
CA ARG A 124 -14.10 22.45 15.82
C ARG A 124 -13.24 21.22 15.64
N VAL A 125 -12.13 21.33 14.92
CA VAL A 125 -11.17 20.22 14.70
C VAL A 125 -9.86 20.57 15.38
N ASP A 126 -9.53 19.81 16.41
CA ASP A 126 -8.27 19.87 17.14
C ASP A 126 -7.33 18.81 16.58
N SER A 127 -6.25 19.26 15.95
CA SER A 127 -5.24 18.37 15.34
C SER A 127 -3.99 18.23 16.21
N THR A 128 -4.07 18.64 17.48
CA THR A 128 -2.98 18.45 18.45
C THR A 128 -2.89 16.99 18.90
N GLU A 129 -1.67 16.55 19.19
CA GLU A 129 -1.37 15.18 19.60
C GLU A 129 -1.51 15.05 21.12
N THR A 130 -2.74 14.88 21.60
CA THR A 130 -3.04 14.83 23.04
C THR A 130 -2.82 13.43 23.62
N PRO A 131 -2.22 13.29 24.82
CA PRO A 131 -1.82 11.99 25.38
C PRO A 131 -2.99 11.15 25.91
N ASP A 132 -4.23 11.64 25.85
CA ASP A 132 -5.45 10.96 26.33
C ASP A 132 -6.05 9.97 25.31
N MET A 133 -5.49 9.86 24.10
CA MET A 133 -5.99 8.94 23.08
C MET A 133 -4.88 8.28 22.23
N PRO A 134 -5.01 7.01 21.83
CA PRO A 134 -4.13 6.39 20.85
C PRO A 134 -4.21 7.12 19.49
N PRO A 135 -3.10 7.20 18.73
CA PRO A 135 -1.80 6.58 19.00
C PRO A 135 -0.85 7.44 19.86
N PHE A 136 -1.35 8.54 20.43
CA PHE A 136 -0.52 9.54 21.11
C PHE A 136 -0.20 9.17 22.56
N GLY A 137 0.78 9.89 23.12
CA GLY A 137 1.29 9.72 24.48
C GLY A 137 2.82 9.68 24.53
N LYS A 138 3.46 9.28 23.42
CA LYS A 138 4.92 9.33 23.22
C LYS A 138 5.23 9.57 21.73
N VAL A 139 6.36 9.07 21.26
CA VAL A 139 6.82 9.15 19.87
C VAL A 139 5.97 8.25 18.96
N VAL A 140 5.85 8.62 17.69
CA VAL A 140 5.10 7.88 16.66
C VAL A 140 5.90 7.94 15.35
N ASP A 141 6.15 6.81 14.69
CA ASP A 141 6.84 6.78 13.38
C ASP A 141 5.87 6.97 12.20
N TYR A 142 5.03 8.00 12.28
CA TYR A 142 4.18 8.51 11.19
C TYR A 142 3.43 9.77 11.66
N LEU A 143 3.09 10.65 10.72
CA LEU A 143 2.25 11.83 11.01
C LEU A 143 0.76 11.48 10.99
N CYS A 144 -0.02 12.04 11.91
CA CYS A 144 -1.48 11.90 11.90
C CYS A 144 -2.19 12.97 11.06
N TYR A 145 -1.49 14.07 10.75
CA TYR A 145 -2.04 15.23 10.04
C TYR A 145 -3.29 15.81 10.74
N GLY A 146 -4.07 16.64 10.05
CA GLY A 146 -5.28 17.24 10.59
C GLY A 146 -6.35 17.48 9.54
N GLY A 147 -7.59 17.68 10.00
CA GLY A 147 -8.73 18.05 9.15
C GLY A 147 -9.77 16.95 8.94
N ILE A 148 -10.80 17.28 8.16
CA ILE A 148 -11.86 16.35 7.76
C ILE A 148 -11.36 15.63 6.50
N TYR A 149 -10.57 14.59 6.71
CA TYR A 149 -9.82 13.92 5.64
C TYR A 149 -10.56 12.74 5.00
N ARG A 150 -11.79 12.43 5.44
CA ARG A 150 -12.71 11.52 4.76
C ARG A 150 -14.13 12.06 4.76
N GLU A 151 -15.01 11.38 4.04
CA GLU A 151 -16.33 11.86 3.65
C GLU A 151 -17.29 12.16 4.82
N VAL A 152 -18.20 13.09 4.56
CA VAL A 152 -19.30 13.49 5.42
C VAL A 152 -20.62 13.37 4.64
N TRP A 153 -21.63 12.75 5.25
CA TRP A 153 -22.96 12.66 4.66
C TRP A 153 -24.05 12.67 5.72
N LEU A 154 -25.27 12.99 5.28
CA LEU A 154 -26.49 12.80 6.06
C LEU A 154 -27.17 11.51 5.62
N GLU A 155 -27.71 10.76 6.57
CA GLU A 155 -28.62 9.65 6.34
C GLU A 155 -29.98 9.98 6.98
N CYS A 156 -31.00 10.20 6.14
CA CYS A 156 -32.37 10.40 6.60
C CYS A 156 -33.08 9.04 6.60
N VAL A 157 -33.47 8.56 7.78
CA VAL A 157 -34.09 7.26 7.99
C VAL A 157 -35.45 7.40 8.68
N GLU A 158 -36.29 6.37 8.60
CA GLU A 158 -37.50 6.29 9.41
C GLU A 158 -37.12 6.06 10.89
N LYS A 159 -37.96 6.43 11.86
CA LYS A 159 -37.70 6.15 13.29
C LYS A 159 -37.50 4.65 13.55
N GLU A 160 -38.30 3.83 12.89
CA GLU A 160 -38.17 2.38 12.86
C GLU A 160 -37.40 1.97 11.61
N HIS A 161 -36.13 1.57 11.75
CA HIS A 161 -35.25 1.29 10.62
C HIS A 161 -34.23 0.19 10.94
N ILE A 162 -33.55 -0.27 9.89
CA ILE A 162 -32.45 -1.23 9.99
C ILE A 162 -31.16 -0.46 10.31
N GLU A 163 -30.63 -0.66 11.50
CA GLU A 163 -29.38 -0.03 11.98
C GLU A 163 -28.15 -0.71 11.40
N ASP A 164 -28.11 -2.05 11.35
CA ASP A 164 -26.91 -2.79 10.94
C ASP A 164 -27.24 -4.19 10.40
N ILE A 165 -26.36 -4.70 9.53
CA ILE A 165 -26.42 -6.06 8.99
C ILE A 165 -25.01 -6.68 9.07
N PHE A 166 -24.89 -7.78 9.81
CA PHE A 166 -23.67 -8.57 9.85
C PHE A 166 -23.87 -9.93 9.19
N VAL A 167 -23.16 -10.15 8.08
CA VAL A 167 -23.18 -11.40 7.31
C VAL A 167 -21.98 -12.28 7.68
N ARG A 168 -22.28 -13.54 7.98
CA ARG A 168 -21.28 -14.60 8.18
C ARG A 168 -21.55 -15.73 7.21
N THR A 169 -20.48 -16.33 6.70
CA THR A 169 -20.58 -17.46 5.77
C THR A 169 -19.99 -18.73 6.40
N GLY A 170 -20.59 -19.86 6.09
CA GLY A 170 -20.19 -21.18 6.57
C GLY A 170 -20.38 -22.23 5.49
N ASN A 171 -19.86 -23.44 5.72
CA ASN A 171 -19.91 -24.55 4.76
C ASN A 171 -19.41 -24.15 3.35
N VAL A 172 -18.35 -23.32 3.29
CA VAL A 172 -17.88 -22.74 2.01
C VAL A 172 -17.31 -23.77 1.04
N LEU A 173 -16.96 -24.96 1.55
CA LEU A 173 -16.51 -26.10 0.74
C LEU A 173 -17.69 -26.95 0.21
N ASP A 174 -18.89 -26.77 0.74
CA ASP A 174 -20.06 -27.53 0.34
C ASP A 174 -20.76 -26.90 -0.87
N LYS A 175 -21.51 -27.73 -1.62
CA LYS A 175 -22.39 -27.24 -2.70
C LYS A 175 -23.46 -26.28 -2.17
N LYS A 176 -23.96 -26.54 -0.97
CA LYS A 176 -24.93 -25.68 -0.26
C LYS A 176 -24.20 -24.93 0.84
N LYS A 177 -23.93 -23.65 0.60
CA LYS A 177 -23.25 -22.76 1.54
C LYS A 177 -24.25 -22.20 2.55
N LEU A 178 -23.78 -21.86 3.73
CA LEU A 178 -24.60 -21.23 4.76
C LEU A 178 -24.32 -19.72 4.79
N LEU A 179 -25.36 -18.92 4.63
CA LEU A 179 -25.38 -17.50 4.96
C LEU A 179 -26.10 -17.33 6.31
N THR A 180 -25.45 -16.66 7.25
CA THR A 180 -26.09 -16.25 8.51
C THR A 180 -26.03 -14.73 8.62
N ALA A 181 -27.16 -14.05 8.68
CA ALA A 181 -27.21 -12.60 8.88
C ALA A 181 -27.80 -12.25 10.25
N ASP A 182 -27.10 -11.41 11.01
CA ASP A 182 -27.64 -10.73 12.19
C ASP A 182 -28.09 -9.32 11.75
N ILE A 183 -29.40 -9.07 11.81
CA ILE A 183 -30.03 -7.80 11.42
C ILE A 183 -30.40 -7.05 12.68
N THR A 184 -29.82 -5.87 12.88
CA THR A 184 -30.07 -5.00 14.04
C THR A 184 -31.02 -3.88 13.65
N PHE A 185 -32.03 -3.65 14.48
CA PHE A 185 -33.05 -2.61 14.31
C PHE A 185 -32.90 -1.50 15.36
N SER A 186 -33.46 -0.33 15.05
CA SER A 186 -33.40 0.86 15.91
C SER A 186 -34.01 0.70 17.30
N ASP A 187 -34.97 -0.22 17.43
CA ASP A 187 -35.51 -0.67 18.71
C ASP A 187 -35.94 -2.15 18.59
N LYS A 188 -36.60 -2.69 19.61
CA LYS A 188 -37.33 -3.95 19.46
C LYS A 188 -38.53 -3.71 18.53
N LEU A 189 -38.42 -4.20 17.30
CA LEU A 189 -39.46 -4.09 16.27
C LEU A 189 -40.08 -5.45 15.97
N LYS A 190 -41.27 -5.43 15.35
CA LYS A 190 -41.95 -6.61 14.82
C LYS A 190 -42.47 -6.35 13.42
N GLY A 191 -42.46 -7.38 12.58
CA GLY A 191 -43.01 -7.27 11.23
C GLY A 191 -42.47 -8.34 10.30
N GLU A 192 -42.58 -8.06 9.01
CA GLU A 192 -42.09 -8.91 7.93
C GLU A 192 -40.81 -8.31 7.32
N LEU A 193 -39.83 -9.16 7.03
CA LEU A 193 -38.58 -8.82 6.35
C LEU A 193 -38.50 -9.54 5.02
N LYS A 194 -38.17 -8.79 3.97
CA LYS A 194 -37.75 -9.36 2.67
C LYS A 194 -36.22 -9.35 2.60
N LEU A 195 -35.63 -10.50 2.33
CA LEU A 195 -34.19 -10.69 2.12
C LEU A 195 -33.96 -11.11 0.67
N GLU A 196 -33.10 -10.39 -0.02
CA GLU A 196 -32.71 -10.68 -1.40
C GLU A 196 -31.19 -10.85 -1.44
N LEU A 197 -30.74 -11.97 -2.02
CA LEU A 197 -29.33 -12.16 -2.37
C LEU A 197 -29.13 -11.75 -3.83
N LEU A 198 -28.23 -10.81 -4.07
CA LEU A 198 -27.94 -10.28 -5.39
C LEU A 198 -26.54 -10.66 -5.87
N ASP A 199 -26.45 -10.95 -7.17
CA ASP A 199 -25.21 -11.01 -7.94
C ASP A 199 -25.19 -9.83 -8.93
N GLY A 200 -24.44 -8.79 -8.61
CA GLY A 200 -24.63 -7.47 -9.22
C GLY A 200 -26.04 -6.96 -8.94
N GLU A 201 -26.78 -6.63 -10.00
CA GLU A 201 -28.18 -6.18 -9.90
C GLU A 201 -29.20 -7.34 -9.91
N LYS A 202 -28.75 -8.57 -10.19
CA LYS A 202 -29.65 -9.72 -10.36
C LYS A 202 -29.95 -10.37 -9.01
N VAL A 203 -31.23 -10.43 -8.64
CA VAL A 203 -31.70 -11.27 -7.51
C VAL A 203 -31.55 -12.75 -7.89
N ILE A 204 -30.73 -13.49 -7.15
CA ILE A 204 -30.45 -14.92 -7.37
C ILE A 204 -31.09 -15.84 -6.34
N ALA A 205 -31.50 -15.29 -5.19
CA ALA A 205 -32.31 -15.96 -4.20
C ALA A 205 -33.08 -14.90 -3.39
N GLU A 206 -34.27 -15.25 -2.92
CA GLU A 206 -35.05 -14.39 -2.03
C GLU A 206 -35.72 -15.20 -0.92
N ARG A 207 -36.03 -14.53 0.20
CA ARG A 207 -36.74 -15.11 1.33
C ARG A 207 -37.51 -14.01 2.05
N THR A 208 -38.72 -14.35 2.49
CA THR A 208 -39.51 -13.53 3.42
C THR A 208 -39.59 -14.22 4.77
N THR A 209 -39.55 -13.46 5.87
CA THR A 209 -39.66 -13.99 7.24
C THR A 209 -40.25 -12.97 8.19
N GLU A 210 -41.02 -13.44 9.17
CA GLU A 210 -41.46 -12.62 10.30
C GLU A 210 -40.35 -12.52 11.36
N PHE A 211 -40.37 -11.44 12.14
CA PHE A 211 -39.49 -11.22 13.28
C PHE A 211 -40.19 -10.43 14.40
N ASP A 212 -39.70 -10.61 15.63
CA ASP A 212 -40.03 -9.79 16.81
C ASP A 212 -38.76 -9.69 17.69
N ALA A 213 -37.87 -8.77 17.35
CA ALA A 213 -36.57 -8.65 17.99
C ALA A 213 -35.90 -7.30 17.72
N LYS A 214 -34.97 -6.91 18.60
CA LYS A 214 -34.01 -5.85 18.31
C LYS A 214 -32.87 -6.34 17.41
N VAL A 215 -32.43 -7.58 17.61
CA VAL A 215 -31.45 -8.26 16.77
C VAL A 215 -32.06 -9.57 16.30
N PHE A 216 -32.33 -9.68 15.00
CA PHE A 216 -32.91 -10.87 14.39
C PHE A 216 -31.85 -11.64 13.62
N ARG A 217 -31.71 -12.94 13.94
CA ARG A 217 -30.75 -13.83 13.29
C ARG A 217 -31.47 -14.73 12.29
N VAL A 218 -31.04 -14.67 11.03
CA VAL A 218 -31.52 -15.54 9.96
C VAL A 218 -30.39 -16.45 9.47
N LYS A 219 -30.71 -17.74 9.31
CA LYS A 219 -29.85 -18.74 8.66
C LYS A 219 -30.46 -19.14 7.33
N TRP A 220 -29.68 -19.10 6.26
CA TRP A 220 -30.14 -19.36 4.91
C TRP A 220 -29.12 -20.23 4.16
N GLY A 221 -29.54 -21.42 3.75
CA GLY A 221 -28.71 -22.31 2.94
C GLY A 221 -28.90 -22.02 1.45
N ILE A 222 -27.80 -21.73 0.75
CA ILE A 222 -27.79 -21.19 -0.62
C ILE A 222 -26.97 -22.10 -1.52
N GLN A 223 -27.48 -22.37 -2.73
CA GLN A 223 -26.81 -23.14 -3.77
C GLN A 223 -26.48 -22.25 -4.97
N GLY A 224 -25.59 -22.71 -5.85
CA GLY A 224 -25.26 -21.98 -7.09
C GLY A 224 -24.37 -20.74 -6.90
N VAL A 225 -23.82 -20.54 -5.70
CA VAL A 225 -22.90 -19.44 -5.37
C VAL A 225 -21.44 -19.90 -5.39
N GLN A 226 -20.55 -19.00 -5.80
CA GLN A 226 -19.10 -19.23 -5.86
C GLN A 226 -18.41 -18.69 -4.60
N ASN A 227 -17.21 -19.18 -4.32
CA ASN A 227 -16.39 -18.64 -3.24
C ASN A 227 -15.68 -17.37 -3.71
N TRP A 228 -15.46 -16.47 -2.76
CA TRP A 228 -14.48 -15.40 -2.88
C TRP A 228 -13.10 -15.98 -2.59
N ASP A 229 -12.13 -15.71 -3.46
CA ASP A 229 -10.70 -15.95 -3.20
C ASP A 229 -9.81 -14.89 -3.88
N ILE A 230 -8.48 -15.09 -3.83
CA ILE A 230 -7.46 -14.17 -4.34
C ILE A 230 -7.50 -14.04 -5.88
N GLU A 231 -7.95 -15.07 -6.59
CA GLU A 231 -7.97 -15.14 -8.07
C GLU A 231 -9.36 -14.87 -8.63
N ASN A 232 -10.39 -15.32 -7.92
CA ASN A 232 -11.80 -15.14 -8.19
C ASN A 232 -12.47 -14.40 -7.01
N PRO A 233 -12.35 -13.06 -6.93
CA PRO A 233 -12.91 -12.25 -5.86
C PRO A 233 -14.43 -12.06 -6.01
N LYS A 234 -15.21 -13.15 -6.02
CA LYS A 234 -16.65 -13.10 -6.21
C LYS A 234 -17.37 -12.45 -5.03
N LEU A 235 -18.08 -11.36 -5.31
CA LEU A 235 -18.90 -10.62 -4.34
C LEU A 235 -20.39 -10.80 -4.60
N TYR A 236 -21.15 -10.72 -3.51
CA TYR A 236 -22.61 -10.70 -3.49
C TYR A 236 -23.11 -9.58 -2.59
N THR A 237 -24.36 -9.17 -2.79
CA THR A 237 -25.03 -8.18 -1.93
C THR A 237 -26.22 -8.83 -1.24
N LEU A 238 -26.32 -8.69 0.08
CA LEU A 238 -27.55 -8.98 0.82
C LEU A 238 -28.33 -7.67 0.95
N ARG A 239 -29.50 -7.62 0.32
CA ARG A 239 -30.48 -6.53 0.48
C ARG A 239 -31.54 -6.98 1.48
N VAL A 240 -31.78 -6.16 2.49
CA VAL A 240 -32.82 -6.38 3.50
C VAL A 240 -33.80 -5.22 3.44
N THR A 241 -35.08 -5.54 3.30
CA THR A 241 -36.17 -4.57 3.23
C THR A 241 -37.10 -4.76 4.43
N PHE A 242 -37.34 -3.68 5.17
CA PHE A 242 -38.30 -3.58 6.27
C PHE A 242 -39.22 -2.38 6.04
N GLY A 243 -40.49 -2.64 5.72
CA GLY A 243 -41.43 -1.58 5.37
C GLY A 243 -40.93 -0.73 4.19
N LYS A 244 -40.56 0.53 4.46
CA LYS A 244 -39.98 1.46 3.47
C LYS A 244 -38.45 1.58 3.56
N ASP A 245 -37.81 0.96 4.54
CA ASP A 245 -36.36 0.99 4.70
C ASP A 245 -35.70 -0.18 3.96
N VAL A 246 -34.60 0.12 3.26
CA VAL A 246 -33.82 -0.86 2.49
C VAL A 246 -32.37 -0.65 2.83
N LYS A 247 -31.70 -1.67 3.38
CA LYS A 247 -30.26 -1.65 3.67
C LYS A 247 -29.56 -2.78 2.95
N GLU A 248 -28.41 -2.46 2.39
CA GLU A 248 -27.59 -3.40 1.62
C GLU A 248 -26.23 -3.57 2.27
N VAL A 249 -25.69 -4.78 2.20
CA VAL A 249 -24.32 -5.08 2.58
C VAL A 249 -23.68 -6.03 1.58
N ARG A 250 -22.48 -5.67 1.14
CA ARG A 250 -21.67 -6.49 0.24
C ARG A 250 -20.81 -7.46 1.05
N PHE A 251 -20.68 -8.69 0.58
CA PHE A 251 -19.88 -9.74 1.23
C PHE A 251 -19.39 -10.78 0.21
N GLY A 252 -18.55 -11.71 0.66
CA GLY A 252 -18.10 -12.87 -0.14
C GLY A 252 -18.14 -14.17 0.67
N PHE A 253 -18.39 -15.29 0.00
CA PHE A 253 -18.33 -16.62 0.63
C PHE A 253 -16.88 -17.09 0.71
N ARG A 254 -16.28 -17.07 1.91
CA ARG A 254 -14.92 -17.58 2.08
C ARG A 254 -14.64 -18.03 3.50
N GLU A 255 -13.66 -18.90 3.64
CA GLU A 255 -13.08 -19.31 4.93
C GLU A 255 -11.59 -19.02 4.92
N ALA A 256 -11.11 -18.31 5.95
CA ALA A 256 -9.70 -18.00 6.13
C ALA A 256 -9.27 -18.49 7.50
N ARG A 257 -8.20 -19.28 7.57
CA ARG A 257 -7.73 -19.90 8.82
C ARG A 257 -6.21 -19.84 8.92
N PHE A 258 -5.71 -19.23 9.98
CA PHE A 258 -4.34 -19.37 10.44
C PHE A 258 -4.25 -20.58 11.36
N THR A 259 -3.34 -21.50 11.04
CA THR A 259 -3.08 -22.69 11.83
C THR A 259 -1.59 -22.74 12.19
N LYS A 260 -1.20 -23.67 13.08
CA LYS A 260 0.23 -23.93 13.36
C LYS A 260 1.04 -24.37 12.13
N ASN A 261 0.35 -24.81 11.06
CA ASN A 261 0.91 -25.28 9.80
C ASN A 261 0.76 -24.25 8.65
N GLY A 262 0.49 -22.99 8.98
CA GLY A 262 0.35 -21.89 8.02
C GLY A 262 -1.10 -21.44 7.77
N PHE A 263 -1.27 -20.59 6.77
CA PHE A 263 -2.54 -19.97 6.41
C PHE A 263 -3.28 -20.75 5.31
N TYR A 264 -4.60 -20.85 5.44
CA TYR A 264 -5.49 -21.53 4.52
C TYR A 264 -6.64 -20.60 4.11
N LEU A 265 -6.92 -20.54 2.81
CA LEU A 265 -8.09 -19.87 2.25
C LEU A 265 -8.90 -20.92 1.48
N ASN A 266 -10.17 -21.08 1.85
CA ASN A 266 -11.08 -22.07 1.27
C ASN A 266 -10.46 -23.48 1.22
N GLY A 267 -9.83 -23.90 2.33
CA GLY A 267 -9.16 -25.19 2.47
C GLY A 267 -7.82 -25.32 1.73
N LYS A 268 -7.45 -24.36 0.87
CA LYS A 268 -6.15 -24.35 0.16
C LYS A 268 -5.12 -23.61 1.00
N ARG A 269 -3.95 -24.22 1.18
CA ARG A 269 -2.82 -23.58 1.86
C ARG A 269 -2.22 -22.50 0.97
N ILE A 270 -2.02 -21.30 1.51
CA ILE A 270 -1.46 -20.16 0.79
C ILE A 270 -0.33 -19.56 1.62
N LYS A 271 0.83 -19.34 0.99
CA LYS A 271 1.90 -18.56 1.61
C LYS A 271 1.61 -17.08 1.42
N LEU A 272 1.58 -16.33 2.52
CA LEU A 272 1.31 -14.90 2.48
C LEU A 272 2.60 -14.14 2.11
N ILE A 273 2.50 -13.28 1.10
CA ILE A 273 3.54 -12.35 0.67
C ILE A 273 2.90 -10.97 0.55
N GLY A 274 3.38 -10.02 1.34
CA GLY A 274 2.73 -8.72 1.46
C GLY A 274 3.64 -7.60 1.88
N LEU A 275 3.05 -6.41 1.99
CA LEU A 275 3.70 -5.18 2.42
C LEU A 275 2.79 -4.42 3.40
N ASN A 276 3.41 -3.62 4.27
CA ASN A 276 2.73 -2.66 5.12
C ASN A 276 2.40 -1.39 4.33
N ARG A 277 1.20 -0.82 4.54
CA ARG A 277 0.72 0.36 3.82
C ARG A 277 0.16 1.41 4.78
N HIS A 278 0.80 2.59 4.77
CA HIS A 278 0.24 3.83 5.31
C HIS A 278 -0.76 4.46 4.33
N GLN A 279 -1.68 5.29 4.83
CA GLN A 279 -2.61 6.06 3.99
C GLN A 279 -2.11 7.49 3.66
N SER A 280 -0.84 7.81 3.99
CA SER A 280 -0.24 9.12 3.77
C SER A 280 0.17 9.34 2.33
N TYR A 281 -0.07 10.55 1.85
CA TYR A 281 0.36 11.10 0.57
C TYR A 281 1.19 12.36 0.82
N PRO A 282 2.14 12.69 -0.06
CA PRO A 282 2.91 13.92 0.09
C PRO A 282 1.95 15.12 0.01
N TYR A 283 2.30 16.19 0.75
CA TYR A 283 1.55 17.44 0.85
C TYR A 283 0.25 17.36 1.66
N VAL A 284 -0.71 16.55 1.22
CA VAL A 284 -2.08 16.52 1.76
C VAL A 284 -2.32 15.45 2.83
N GLY A 285 -1.26 14.71 3.21
CA GLY A 285 -1.35 13.70 4.25
C GLY A 285 -2.40 12.64 3.93
N TYR A 286 -3.44 12.53 4.76
CA TYR A 286 -4.50 11.53 4.59
C TYR A 286 -5.64 11.96 3.66
N ALA A 287 -5.70 13.24 3.25
CA ALA A 287 -6.84 13.82 2.56
C ALA A 287 -6.84 13.51 1.06
N MET A 288 -7.09 12.25 0.69
CA MET A 288 -7.15 11.78 -0.69
C MET A 288 -8.42 10.96 -0.97
N PRO A 289 -9.07 11.15 -2.14
CA PRO A 289 -10.38 10.57 -2.43
C PRO A 289 -10.30 9.08 -2.80
N LYS A 290 -11.46 8.48 -3.04
CA LYS A 290 -11.66 7.08 -3.44
C LYS A 290 -10.62 6.57 -4.45
N SER A 291 -10.39 7.29 -5.54
CA SER A 291 -9.51 6.84 -6.64
C SER A 291 -8.05 6.64 -6.24
N ALA A 292 -7.53 7.45 -5.32
CA ALA A 292 -6.18 7.27 -4.79
C ALA A 292 -6.10 6.03 -3.89
N GLN A 293 -7.12 5.84 -3.05
CA GLN A 293 -7.21 4.66 -2.18
C GLN A 293 -7.31 3.36 -3.01
N GLU A 294 -8.07 3.37 -4.11
CA GLU A 294 -8.13 2.25 -5.04
C GLU A 294 -6.79 2.01 -5.74
N ALA A 295 -6.10 3.08 -6.17
CA ALA A 295 -4.82 2.97 -6.85
C ALA A 295 -3.72 2.34 -5.98
N ASP A 296 -3.69 2.63 -4.67
CA ASP A 296 -2.76 1.98 -3.73
C ASP A 296 -3.06 0.45 -3.62
N ALA A 297 -4.33 0.04 -3.60
CA ALA A 297 -4.69 -1.38 -3.58
C ALA A 297 -4.31 -2.10 -4.89
N ASP A 298 -4.55 -1.44 -6.03
CA ASP A 298 -4.17 -1.95 -7.36
C ASP A 298 -2.64 -2.08 -7.51
N LEU A 299 -1.88 -1.11 -7.00
CA LEU A 299 -0.41 -1.17 -6.97
C LEU A 299 0.08 -2.39 -6.19
N LEU A 300 -0.47 -2.64 -4.99
CA LEU A 300 -0.11 -3.79 -4.18
C LEU A 300 -0.41 -5.11 -4.89
N LYS A 301 -1.62 -5.25 -5.44
CA LYS A 301 -2.09 -6.50 -6.03
C LYS A 301 -1.42 -6.79 -7.38
N PHE A 302 -1.49 -5.84 -8.32
CA PHE A 302 -1.14 -6.10 -9.71
C PHE A 302 0.32 -5.75 -10.02
N THR A 303 0.78 -4.58 -9.57
CA THR A 303 2.15 -4.15 -9.85
C THR A 303 3.17 -4.87 -8.95
N LEU A 304 2.86 -5.03 -7.66
CA LEU A 304 3.76 -5.65 -6.69
C LEU A 304 3.49 -7.15 -6.48
N GLY A 305 2.41 -7.70 -7.02
CA GLY A 305 2.13 -9.15 -6.91
C GLY A 305 1.82 -9.62 -5.48
N CYS A 306 1.47 -8.72 -4.55
CA CYS A 306 1.14 -9.08 -3.17
C CYS A 306 -0.22 -9.78 -3.09
N ASN A 307 -0.35 -10.73 -2.18
CA ASN A 307 -1.62 -11.40 -1.87
C ASN A 307 -2.21 -10.97 -0.51
N ILE A 308 -1.44 -10.28 0.32
CA ILE A 308 -1.90 -9.66 1.56
C ILE A 308 -1.32 -8.25 1.73
N VAL A 309 -2.05 -7.36 2.40
CA VAL A 309 -1.58 -6.07 2.88
C VAL A 309 -1.88 -5.92 4.37
N ARG A 310 -0.99 -5.24 5.10
CA ARG A 310 -1.26 -4.79 6.47
C ARG A 310 -1.50 -3.27 6.48
N THR A 311 -2.57 -2.84 7.16
CA THR A 311 -2.93 -1.42 7.26
C THR A 311 -2.21 -0.76 8.45
N SER A 312 -0.93 -0.45 8.27
CA SER A 312 -0.07 0.14 9.30
C SER A 312 -0.44 1.62 9.56
N HIS A 313 -0.81 2.04 10.77
CA HIS A 313 -1.09 1.26 11.99
C HIS A 313 -2.46 1.63 12.54
N TYR A 314 -3.47 1.52 11.68
CA TYR A 314 -4.81 2.05 11.93
C TYR A 314 -5.85 1.57 10.90
N PRO A 315 -7.15 1.71 11.20
CA PRO A 315 -8.22 1.53 10.23
C PRO A 315 -8.11 2.50 9.04
N VAL A 316 -8.14 1.97 7.83
CA VAL A 316 -8.02 2.73 6.57
C VAL A 316 -9.38 3.10 5.99
N SER A 317 -9.36 3.85 4.88
CA SER A 317 -10.57 4.23 4.14
C SER A 317 -11.34 2.98 3.67
N LYS A 318 -12.67 3.04 3.75
CA LYS A 318 -13.55 2.00 3.20
C LYS A 318 -13.33 1.77 1.70
N HIS A 319 -12.86 2.77 0.96
CA HIS A 319 -12.57 2.63 -0.47
C HIS A 319 -11.39 1.70 -0.74
N PHE A 320 -10.35 1.76 0.11
CA PHE A 320 -9.23 0.82 0.04
C PHE A 320 -9.71 -0.62 0.30
N LEU A 321 -10.51 -0.82 1.35
CA LEU A 321 -11.04 -2.14 1.73
C LEU A 321 -12.02 -2.70 0.70
N ASN A 322 -12.92 -1.85 0.18
CA ASN A 322 -13.80 -2.18 -0.93
C ASN A 322 -13.02 -2.64 -2.14
N ARG A 323 -11.93 -1.95 -2.48
CA ARG A 323 -11.08 -2.34 -3.59
C ARG A 323 -10.38 -3.67 -3.33
N CYS A 324 -9.88 -3.90 -2.12
CA CYS A 324 -9.28 -5.17 -1.73
C CYS A 324 -10.26 -6.35 -1.89
N ASP A 325 -11.54 -6.15 -1.53
CA ASP A 325 -12.60 -7.13 -1.77
C ASP A 325 -12.78 -7.41 -3.27
N GLU A 326 -12.76 -6.37 -4.10
CA GLU A 326 -13.02 -6.46 -5.55
C GLU A 326 -11.88 -7.11 -6.33
N ILE A 327 -10.64 -7.00 -5.85
CA ILE A 327 -9.44 -7.47 -6.58
C ILE A 327 -8.79 -8.71 -5.96
N GLY A 328 -9.33 -9.24 -4.87
CA GLY A 328 -8.78 -10.43 -4.23
C GLY A 328 -7.45 -10.16 -3.52
N LEU A 329 -7.38 -9.07 -2.74
CA LEU A 329 -6.23 -8.74 -1.88
C LEU A 329 -6.64 -8.97 -0.42
N LEU A 330 -5.95 -9.87 0.29
CA LEU A 330 -6.23 -10.11 1.71
C LEU A 330 -5.76 -8.93 2.55
N VAL A 331 -6.44 -8.68 3.67
CA VAL A 331 -6.15 -7.56 4.56
C VAL A 331 -5.95 -8.05 5.99
N PHE A 332 -4.85 -7.60 6.59
CA PHE A 332 -4.68 -7.55 8.04
C PHE A 332 -4.85 -6.10 8.47
N THR A 333 -5.90 -5.81 9.25
CA THR A 333 -6.16 -4.47 9.77
C THR A 333 -6.12 -4.45 11.29
N GLU A 334 -5.80 -3.30 11.88
CA GLU A 334 -5.50 -3.16 13.30
C GLU A 334 -6.00 -1.84 13.89
N MET A 335 -6.20 -1.83 15.20
CA MET A 335 -6.57 -0.61 15.92
C MET A 335 -5.43 0.43 15.87
N PRO A 336 -5.74 1.74 15.97
CA PRO A 336 -4.72 2.79 16.01
C PRO A 336 -3.72 2.61 17.14
N GLY A 337 -2.42 2.67 16.84
CA GLY A 337 -1.41 2.65 17.89
C GLY A 337 0.03 2.53 17.39
N TRP A 338 0.97 3.07 18.16
CA TRP A 338 2.40 2.90 17.93
C TRP A 338 3.16 2.90 19.27
N GLN A 339 3.65 1.73 19.68
CA GLN A 339 4.43 1.40 20.90
C GLN A 339 3.84 1.83 22.25
N TYR A 340 3.54 3.12 22.44
CA TYR A 340 2.99 3.64 23.69
C TYR A 340 1.70 2.94 24.05
N THR A 341 1.70 2.32 25.23
CA THR A 341 0.55 1.67 25.84
C THR A 341 0.45 2.22 27.25
N ASP A 342 -0.62 2.95 27.56
CA ASP A 342 -0.85 3.36 28.94
C ASP A 342 -1.16 2.11 29.78
N MET A 343 -0.35 1.86 30.81
CA MET A 343 -0.49 0.69 31.68
C MET A 343 -1.62 0.88 32.71
N ASN A 344 -2.11 2.10 32.89
CA ASN A 344 -3.18 2.40 33.84
C ASN A 344 -4.54 2.38 33.14
N PRO A 345 -5.57 1.78 33.77
CA PRO A 345 -6.94 1.93 33.31
C PRO A 345 -7.34 3.41 33.32
N GLY A 346 -8.03 3.84 32.27
CA GLY A 346 -8.49 5.21 32.12
C GLY A 346 -8.87 5.52 30.68
N GLU A 347 -9.07 6.81 30.41
CA GLU A 347 -9.60 7.31 29.16
C GLU A 347 -8.81 6.84 27.92
N TRP A 348 -7.48 6.74 28.01
CA TRP A 348 -6.66 6.25 26.91
C TRP A 348 -6.98 4.79 26.55
N GLN A 349 -7.07 3.90 27.55
CA GLN A 349 -7.42 2.50 27.34
C GLN A 349 -8.88 2.35 26.86
N ASP A 350 -9.79 3.16 27.38
CA ASP A 350 -11.20 3.17 26.95
C ASP A 350 -11.31 3.56 25.47
N ASN A 351 -10.56 4.57 25.03
CA ASN A 351 -10.46 4.95 23.62
C ASN A 351 -9.85 3.83 22.75
N ALA A 352 -8.85 3.11 23.24
CA ALA A 352 -8.27 1.96 22.53
C ALA A 352 -9.30 0.83 22.32
N ILE A 353 -10.04 0.48 23.37
CA ILE A 353 -11.11 -0.54 23.32
C ILE A 353 -12.23 -0.10 22.37
N GLU A 354 -12.63 1.18 22.42
CA GLU A 354 -13.64 1.75 21.54
C GLU A 354 -13.18 1.74 20.07
N ASN A 355 -11.90 1.98 19.79
CA ASN A 355 -11.34 1.84 18.44
C ASN A 355 -11.48 0.41 17.89
N VAL A 356 -11.25 -0.62 18.72
CA VAL A 356 -11.49 -2.03 18.32
C VAL A 356 -12.96 -2.24 17.97
N ARG A 357 -13.87 -1.72 18.81
CA ARG A 357 -15.32 -1.83 18.57
C ARG A 357 -15.71 -1.21 17.23
N ARG A 358 -15.29 0.03 16.99
CA ARG A 358 -15.64 0.80 15.78
C ARG A 358 -15.04 0.17 14.52
N MET A 359 -13.78 -0.24 14.57
CA MET A 359 -13.11 -0.94 13.46
C MET A 359 -13.88 -2.20 13.06
N ILE A 360 -14.13 -3.10 14.01
CA ILE A 360 -14.76 -4.40 13.69
C ILE A 360 -16.20 -4.23 13.24
N ILE A 361 -17.00 -3.38 13.90
CA ILE A 361 -18.40 -3.16 13.50
C ILE A 361 -18.48 -2.62 12.07
N ARG A 362 -17.62 -1.65 11.72
CA ARG A 362 -17.57 -1.07 10.37
C ARG A 362 -17.20 -2.13 9.33
N ASP A 363 -16.21 -2.96 9.63
CA ASP A 363 -15.48 -3.69 8.58
C ASP A 363 -15.77 -5.20 8.51
N ARG A 364 -16.52 -5.77 9.46
CA ARG A 364 -16.75 -7.23 9.59
C ARG A 364 -17.39 -7.93 8.38
N ASN A 365 -17.93 -7.18 7.42
CA ASN A 365 -18.50 -7.73 6.19
C ASN A 365 -17.50 -7.83 5.03
N HIS A 366 -16.31 -7.21 5.11
CA HIS A 366 -15.29 -7.28 4.06
C HIS A 366 -14.67 -8.69 3.97
N PRO A 367 -14.86 -9.45 2.87
CA PRO A 367 -14.20 -10.74 2.69
C PRO A 367 -12.68 -10.62 2.64
N SER A 368 -12.12 -9.49 2.20
CA SER A 368 -10.66 -9.28 2.15
C SER A 368 -10.00 -9.37 3.53
N ILE A 369 -10.65 -8.85 4.59
CA ILE A 369 -10.06 -8.84 5.93
C ILE A 369 -10.04 -10.26 6.49
N VAL A 370 -8.86 -10.74 6.91
CA VAL A 370 -8.67 -12.09 7.44
C VAL A 370 -8.07 -12.15 8.84
N LEU A 371 -7.62 -11.02 9.39
CA LEU A 371 -7.03 -10.93 10.71
C LEU A 371 -7.30 -9.55 11.33
N TRP A 372 -7.66 -9.53 12.61
CA TRP A 372 -7.87 -8.31 13.40
C TRP A 372 -6.71 -8.06 14.36
N GLY A 373 -6.08 -6.89 14.27
CA GLY A 373 -5.02 -6.45 15.17
C GLY A 373 -5.61 -5.75 16.38
N VAL A 374 -5.53 -6.40 17.54
CA VAL A 374 -6.17 -5.94 18.79
C VAL A 374 -5.16 -5.54 19.86
N ARG A 375 -3.88 -5.41 19.46
CA ARG A 375 -2.79 -4.85 20.26
C ARG A 375 -2.28 -3.57 19.60
N ILE A 376 -1.76 -2.67 20.42
CA ILE A 376 -1.00 -1.52 19.93
C ILE A 376 0.22 -2.06 19.22
N ASN A 377 0.51 -1.56 18.01
CA ASN A 377 1.68 -1.98 17.26
C ASN A 377 2.95 -1.87 18.12
N GLU A 378 3.65 -2.99 18.33
CA GLU A 378 4.87 -3.05 19.14
C GLU A 378 4.70 -2.57 20.61
N GLY A 379 3.46 -2.52 21.09
CA GLY A 379 3.18 -2.19 22.48
C GLY A 379 3.61 -3.30 23.43
N ALA A 380 4.09 -2.89 24.62
CA ALA A 380 4.42 -3.80 25.71
C ALA A 380 3.23 -4.69 26.08
N ASP A 381 3.49 -5.85 26.68
CA ASP A 381 2.44 -6.72 27.22
C ASP A 381 1.64 -5.97 28.29
N CYS A 382 0.32 -5.90 28.10
CA CYS A 382 -0.64 -5.33 29.03
C CYS A 382 -1.89 -6.22 29.05
N ASP A 383 -1.79 -7.35 29.75
CA ASP A 383 -2.81 -8.41 29.72
C ASP A 383 -4.20 -7.89 30.07
N ALA A 384 -4.32 -7.00 31.06
CA ALA A 384 -5.61 -6.42 31.47
C ALA A 384 -6.32 -5.62 30.34
N LEU A 385 -5.57 -4.95 29.47
CA LEU A 385 -6.11 -4.27 28.29
C LEU A 385 -6.39 -5.28 27.18
N TYR A 386 -5.42 -6.15 26.88
CA TYR A 386 -5.50 -7.01 25.70
C TYR A 386 -6.46 -8.20 25.88
N GLU A 387 -6.73 -8.65 27.10
CA GLU A 387 -7.83 -9.57 27.38
C GLU A 387 -9.17 -8.93 27.00
N LYS A 388 -9.38 -7.64 27.31
CA LYS A 388 -10.60 -6.91 26.96
C LYS A 388 -10.72 -6.70 25.46
N THR A 389 -9.66 -6.28 24.78
CA THR A 389 -9.70 -6.05 23.32
C THR A 389 -9.91 -7.37 22.55
N ASN A 390 -9.25 -8.46 22.97
CA ASN A 390 -9.47 -9.79 22.38
C ASN A 390 -10.89 -10.31 22.62
N ALA A 391 -11.39 -10.23 23.87
CA ALA A 391 -12.74 -10.69 24.20
C ALA A 391 -13.80 -9.89 23.43
N LEU A 392 -13.64 -8.57 23.35
CA LEU A 392 -14.51 -7.70 22.56
C LEU A 392 -14.48 -8.07 21.08
N ALA A 393 -13.31 -8.23 20.49
CA ALA A 393 -13.18 -8.62 19.09
C ALA A 393 -13.88 -9.95 18.78
N ARG A 394 -13.64 -10.99 19.59
CA ARG A 394 -14.30 -12.30 19.45
C ARG A 394 -15.82 -12.22 19.59
N SER A 395 -16.32 -11.34 20.46
CA SER A 395 -17.77 -11.13 20.62
C SER A 395 -18.42 -10.43 19.42
N LEU A 396 -17.70 -9.50 18.78
CA LEU A 396 -18.20 -8.70 17.67
C LEU A 396 -18.07 -9.43 16.32
N ASP A 397 -17.01 -10.22 16.17
CA ASP A 397 -16.74 -11.05 14.99
C ASP A 397 -16.06 -12.38 15.38
N PRO A 398 -16.83 -13.46 15.58
CA PRO A 398 -16.27 -14.78 15.85
C PRO A 398 -15.75 -15.50 14.60
N THR A 399 -15.82 -14.88 13.41
CA THR A 399 -15.49 -15.53 12.13
C THR A 399 -14.06 -15.26 11.64
N ARG A 400 -13.34 -14.36 12.32
CA ARG A 400 -11.95 -14.02 12.02
C ARG A 400 -11.12 -14.15 13.28
N GLN A 401 -9.87 -14.52 13.07
CA GLN A 401 -8.89 -14.65 14.12
C GLN A 401 -8.36 -13.28 14.55
N THR A 402 -7.91 -13.18 15.79
CA THR A 402 -7.17 -12.01 16.29
C THR A 402 -5.66 -12.24 16.16
N GLY A 403 -4.95 -11.14 15.91
CA GLY A 403 -3.51 -11.00 16.03
C GLY A 403 -3.20 -9.72 16.81
N GLY A 404 -1.92 -9.46 17.06
CA GLY A 404 -1.49 -8.30 17.80
C GLY A 404 0.01 -8.14 17.67
N VAL A 405 0.42 -7.15 16.87
CA VAL A 405 1.78 -7.02 16.38
C VAL A 405 2.74 -6.64 17.51
N ARG A 406 3.88 -7.34 17.55
CA ARG A 406 4.93 -7.16 18.56
C ARG A 406 6.31 -7.39 17.95
N ASN A 407 7.36 -6.84 18.56
CA ASN A 407 8.75 -6.98 18.10
C ASN A 407 9.67 -7.70 19.09
N PHE A 408 9.13 -8.18 20.22
CA PHE A 408 9.87 -8.97 21.22
C PHE A 408 9.38 -10.44 21.26
N PRO A 409 10.31 -11.41 21.42
CA PRO A 409 9.97 -12.83 21.50
C PRO A 409 9.34 -13.18 22.84
N GLN A 410 8.65 -14.32 22.90
CA GLN A 410 8.06 -14.89 24.13
C GLN A 410 7.05 -13.97 24.84
N SER A 411 6.44 -13.06 24.09
CA SER A 411 5.32 -12.24 24.56
C SER A 411 4.10 -13.10 24.87
N HIS A 412 3.26 -12.63 25.80
CA HIS A 412 2.02 -13.32 26.17
C HIS A 412 1.06 -13.40 24.97
N LEU A 413 0.68 -14.63 24.58
CA LEU A 413 -0.24 -14.87 23.45
C LEU A 413 -1.68 -15.03 23.96
N LEU A 414 -2.45 -13.94 23.92
CA LEU A 414 -3.88 -13.91 24.22
C LEU A 414 -4.73 -14.05 22.94
N GLU A 415 -4.13 -13.65 21.81
CA GLU A 415 -4.68 -13.68 20.46
C GLU A 415 -4.65 -15.10 19.85
N ASP A 416 -5.27 -15.26 18.69
CA ASP A 416 -5.26 -16.53 17.96
C ASP A 416 -3.99 -16.75 17.12
N VAL A 417 -3.31 -15.67 16.71
CA VAL A 417 -2.12 -15.70 15.85
C VAL A 417 -1.00 -14.86 16.45
N TYR A 418 0.19 -15.46 16.58
CA TYR A 418 1.40 -14.75 16.99
C TYR A 418 1.96 -13.98 15.79
N THR A 419 1.61 -12.71 15.71
CA THR A 419 2.09 -11.74 14.71
C THR A 419 3.35 -11.02 15.19
N TYR A 420 4.46 -11.16 14.47
CA TYR A 420 5.78 -10.72 14.92
C TYR A 420 6.54 -9.88 13.89
N ASN A 421 7.08 -8.75 14.34
CA ASN A 421 8.02 -7.93 13.60
C ASN A 421 9.42 -8.51 13.78
N ASP A 422 9.95 -9.14 12.74
CA ASP A 422 11.24 -9.83 12.75
C ASP A 422 12.32 -8.97 12.08
N PHE A 423 12.94 -8.10 12.86
CA PHE A 423 14.07 -7.27 12.42
C PHE A 423 15.43 -7.96 12.60
N SER A 424 15.48 -9.29 12.78
CA SER A 424 16.75 -10.00 12.98
C SER A 424 17.66 -9.99 11.74
N HIS A 425 17.12 -9.73 10.55
CA HIS A 425 17.91 -9.65 9.34
C HIS A 425 18.64 -8.30 9.18
N SER A 426 19.95 -8.31 9.41
CA SER A 426 20.84 -7.14 9.26
C SER A 426 21.84 -7.26 8.09
N GLY A 427 21.55 -8.14 7.11
CA GLY A 427 22.47 -8.50 6.01
C GLY A 427 23.33 -9.75 6.31
N GLY A 428 23.36 -10.20 7.57
CA GLY A 428 24.06 -11.42 8.01
C GLY A 428 23.34 -12.72 7.67
N LYS A 429 23.79 -13.85 8.25
CA LYS A 429 23.24 -15.19 7.98
C LYS A 429 21.79 -15.38 8.45
N ILE A 430 21.41 -14.75 9.57
CA ILE A 430 20.05 -14.83 10.12
C ILE A 430 19.12 -14.03 9.21
N LYS A 431 18.05 -14.69 8.74
CA LYS A 431 17.02 -14.08 7.87
C LYS A 431 15.69 -13.91 8.60
N LEU A 432 15.32 -14.89 9.41
CA LEU A 432 14.19 -14.89 10.31
C LEU A 432 14.56 -15.74 11.53
N LEU A 433 14.03 -15.39 12.70
CA LEU A 433 14.14 -16.22 13.89
C LEU A 433 13.21 -17.45 13.78
N PRO A 434 13.61 -18.61 14.34
CA PRO A 434 12.73 -19.78 14.34
C PRO A 434 11.44 -19.52 15.13
N PRO A 435 10.24 -19.83 14.59
CA PRO A 435 8.97 -19.65 15.31
C PRO A 435 8.90 -20.38 16.66
N THR A 436 9.62 -21.49 16.82
CA THR A 436 9.73 -22.21 18.09
C THR A 436 10.39 -21.41 19.21
N VAL A 437 11.37 -20.56 18.86
CA VAL A 437 12.09 -19.70 19.81
C VAL A 437 11.28 -18.44 20.13
N VAL A 438 10.55 -17.92 19.13
CA VAL A 438 9.78 -16.68 19.27
C VAL A 438 8.42 -16.90 19.93
N ALA A 439 7.65 -17.88 19.46
CA ALA A 439 6.23 -18.07 19.80
C ALA A 439 5.92 -19.47 20.35
N GLY A 440 6.93 -20.32 20.54
CA GLY A 440 6.74 -21.71 20.97
C GLY A 440 6.30 -22.67 19.85
N PRO A 441 6.02 -23.95 20.21
CA PRO A 441 5.83 -25.01 19.22
C PRO A 441 4.44 -25.02 18.54
N ASN A 442 3.44 -24.37 19.13
CA ASN A 442 2.03 -24.58 18.75
C ASN A 442 1.33 -23.35 18.18
N ALA A 443 1.87 -22.14 18.36
CA ALA A 443 1.22 -20.92 17.88
C ALA A 443 1.20 -20.86 16.33
N PRO A 444 0.05 -20.51 15.71
CA PRO A 444 0.04 -19.94 14.36
C PRO A 444 0.93 -18.69 14.32
N TYR A 445 1.72 -18.54 13.26
CA TYR A 445 2.77 -17.52 13.21
C TYR A 445 2.76 -16.76 11.89
N LEU A 446 2.89 -15.44 11.96
CA LEU A 446 2.98 -14.55 10.80
C LEU A 446 4.07 -13.49 11.06
N VAL A 447 5.00 -13.33 10.12
CA VAL A 447 5.94 -12.21 10.17
C VAL A 447 5.25 -10.98 9.60
N THR A 448 5.13 -9.91 10.38
CA THR A 448 4.31 -8.74 10.04
C THR A 448 5.10 -7.51 9.62
N GLU A 449 6.38 -7.47 9.98
CA GLU A 449 7.36 -6.51 9.48
C GLU A 449 8.75 -7.14 9.44
N PHE A 450 9.58 -6.68 8.51
CA PHE A 450 11.00 -6.96 8.41
C PHE A 450 11.65 -5.91 7.51
N ASN A 451 12.99 -5.82 7.50
CA ASN A 451 13.77 -4.77 6.85
C ASN A 451 13.46 -3.37 7.41
N GLY A 452 12.87 -2.47 6.62
CA GLY A 452 12.59 -1.11 7.07
C GLY A 452 13.83 -0.36 7.56
N HIS A 453 13.78 0.11 8.80
CA HIS A 453 14.87 0.83 9.46
C HIS A 453 16.19 0.04 9.53
N MET A 454 16.16 -1.29 9.35
CA MET A 454 17.37 -2.12 9.27
C MET A 454 18.22 -1.85 8.03
N PHE A 455 17.64 -1.24 6.97
CA PHE A 455 18.37 -0.86 5.76
C PHE A 455 17.65 0.23 4.93
N PRO A 456 17.58 1.50 5.41
CA PRO A 456 16.94 2.59 4.68
C PRO A 456 17.57 2.79 3.30
N THR A 457 16.76 2.93 2.26
CA THR A 457 17.22 3.01 0.87
C THR A 457 16.40 4.01 0.06
N LYS A 458 17.06 5.06 -0.40
CA LYS A 458 16.52 6.09 -1.28
C LYS A 458 16.48 5.60 -2.73
N SER A 459 15.60 6.15 -3.55
CA SER A 459 15.51 5.81 -4.97
C SER A 459 16.76 6.19 -5.78
N TYR A 460 17.53 7.16 -5.27
CA TYR A 460 18.76 7.69 -5.85
C TYR A 460 20.03 7.27 -5.11
N ASP A 461 19.94 6.31 -4.18
CA ASP A 461 21.15 5.69 -3.63
C ASP A 461 21.90 4.94 -4.73
N ARG A 462 23.19 4.72 -4.49
CA ARG A 462 24.06 3.94 -5.38
C ARG A 462 23.46 2.57 -5.68
N GLU A 463 23.80 2.05 -6.85
CA GLU A 463 23.32 0.75 -7.33
C GLU A 463 23.54 -0.41 -6.36
N ASP A 464 24.69 -0.47 -5.70
CA ASP A 464 25.01 -1.53 -4.72
C ASP A 464 24.08 -1.52 -3.51
N ILE A 465 23.72 -0.33 -3.01
CA ILE A 465 22.75 -0.16 -1.92
C ILE A 465 21.36 -0.58 -2.39
N ARG A 466 20.90 -0.11 -3.56
CA ARG A 466 19.59 -0.48 -4.11
C ARG A 466 19.47 -1.98 -4.36
N THR A 467 20.55 -2.60 -4.84
CA THR A 467 20.64 -4.05 -5.05
C THR A 467 20.59 -4.82 -3.74
N GLU A 468 21.38 -4.42 -2.74
CA GLU A 468 21.35 -5.08 -1.43
C GLU A 468 19.99 -4.93 -0.74
N HIS A 469 19.30 -3.79 -0.89
CA HIS A 469 17.94 -3.61 -0.42
C HIS A 469 16.99 -4.67 -1.00
N ALA A 470 17.01 -4.86 -2.33
CA ALA A 470 16.24 -5.90 -3.01
C ALA A 470 16.62 -7.32 -2.52
N LEU A 471 17.92 -7.60 -2.39
CA LEU A 471 18.39 -8.91 -1.93
C LEU A 471 17.97 -9.21 -0.48
N ARG A 472 17.91 -8.22 0.41
CA ARG A 472 17.39 -8.41 1.78
C ARG A 472 15.93 -8.84 1.76
N HIS A 473 15.09 -8.20 0.95
CA HIS A 473 13.71 -8.65 0.75
C HIS A 473 13.65 -10.08 0.19
N ALA A 474 14.43 -10.39 -0.84
CA ALA A 474 14.45 -11.73 -1.43
C ALA A 474 14.88 -12.82 -0.43
N ARG A 475 15.86 -12.53 0.44
CA ARG A 475 16.36 -13.47 1.45
C ARG A 475 15.31 -13.75 2.53
N VAL A 476 14.63 -12.72 3.04
CA VAL A 476 13.57 -12.90 4.05
C VAL A 476 12.38 -13.64 3.46
N GLN A 477 11.95 -13.26 2.25
CA GLN A 477 10.88 -13.98 1.56
C GLN A 477 11.26 -15.44 1.31
N SER A 478 12.47 -15.73 0.82
CA SER A 478 12.93 -17.12 0.64
C SER A 478 12.95 -17.91 1.96
N ALA A 479 13.29 -17.29 3.08
CA ALA A 479 13.22 -17.94 4.40
C ALA A 479 11.76 -18.23 4.83
N SER A 480 10.85 -17.29 4.58
CA SER A 480 9.41 -17.43 4.84
C SER A 480 8.76 -18.55 4.02
N PHE A 481 9.02 -18.60 2.71
CA PHE A 481 8.53 -19.66 1.84
C PHE A 481 9.07 -21.04 2.27
N GLY A 482 10.33 -21.12 2.71
CA GLY A 482 10.97 -22.37 3.13
C GLY A 482 10.55 -22.92 4.49
N ASN A 483 9.73 -22.19 5.26
CA ASN A 483 9.30 -22.62 6.59
C ASN A 483 7.78 -22.79 6.64
N ASP A 484 7.35 -24.03 6.81
CA ASP A 484 5.93 -24.37 6.81
C ASP A 484 5.12 -23.83 8.00
N ARG A 485 5.78 -23.51 9.12
CA ARG A 485 5.13 -22.88 10.28
C ARG A 485 4.90 -21.39 10.11
N ILE A 486 5.64 -20.75 9.20
CA ILE A 486 5.48 -19.34 8.89
C ILE A 486 4.37 -19.21 7.86
N SER A 487 3.25 -18.59 8.26
CA SER A 487 2.11 -18.36 7.37
C SER A 487 2.46 -17.44 6.20
N GLY A 488 3.45 -16.58 6.41
CA GLY A 488 4.04 -15.72 5.41
C GLY A 488 4.82 -14.57 6.03
N ALA A 489 5.23 -13.61 5.20
CA ALA A 489 5.97 -12.43 5.64
C ALA A 489 5.50 -11.15 4.93
N ILE A 490 5.24 -10.12 5.73
CA ILE A 490 4.81 -8.78 5.29
C ILE A 490 5.97 -7.81 5.48
N GLY A 491 6.49 -7.23 4.39
CA GLY A 491 7.65 -6.35 4.44
C GLY A 491 7.33 -4.94 4.93
N TRP A 492 8.29 -4.32 5.62
CA TRP A 492 8.28 -2.88 5.88
C TRP A 492 9.11 -2.16 4.80
N CYS A 493 8.51 -1.40 3.89
CA CYS A 493 7.07 -1.18 3.66
C CYS A 493 6.74 -0.94 2.16
N MET A 494 5.47 -0.64 1.82
CA MET A 494 5.05 -0.37 0.44
C MET A 494 5.75 0.87 -0.13
N SER A 495 5.57 2.01 0.53
CA SER A 495 6.05 3.32 0.06
C SER A 495 6.74 4.07 1.19
N ASP A 496 7.74 4.88 0.84
CA ASP A 496 8.31 5.87 1.78
C ASP A 496 7.18 6.78 2.32
N TYR A 497 7.33 7.23 3.57
CA TYR A 497 6.28 7.99 4.27
C TYR A 497 6.89 9.12 5.11
N ASN A 498 6.10 10.18 5.34
CA ASN A 498 6.49 11.24 6.25
C ASN A 498 6.35 10.81 7.72
N THR A 499 7.25 11.31 8.57
CA THR A 499 7.36 10.91 9.98
C THR A 499 7.80 12.07 10.88
N HIS A 500 7.69 11.91 12.20
CA HIS A 500 8.18 12.86 13.22
C HIS A 500 9.71 12.95 13.25
N CYS A 501 10.24 13.98 13.90
CA CYS A 501 11.67 14.25 14.00
C CYS A 501 12.52 13.14 14.63
N ASP A 502 11.92 12.24 15.42
CA ASP A 502 12.60 11.11 16.06
C ASP A 502 13.02 10.01 15.07
N PHE A 503 12.49 10.03 13.84
CA PHE A 503 12.67 8.99 12.84
C PHE A 503 13.14 9.52 11.48
N GLY A 504 13.44 8.59 10.57
CA GLY A 504 13.83 8.90 9.19
C GLY A 504 15.25 9.43 9.06
N SER A 505 15.52 10.17 7.97
CA SER A 505 16.85 10.72 7.66
C SER A 505 17.05 12.17 8.17
N GLY A 506 16.28 12.60 9.17
CA GLY A 506 16.27 13.98 9.67
C GLY A 506 15.49 14.96 8.79
N ASP A 507 14.93 14.49 7.67
CA ASP A 507 14.18 15.25 6.67
C ASP A 507 12.67 14.99 6.74
N ARG A 508 12.21 14.31 7.81
CA ARG A 508 10.82 13.87 7.99
C ARG A 508 10.38 12.79 6.99
N ILE A 509 11.30 12.00 6.43
CA ILE A 509 10.97 10.84 5.59
C ILE A 509 11.68 9.58 6.09
N CYS A 510 10.89 8.51 6.25
CA CYS A 510 11.38 7.15 6.42
C CYS A 510 11.53 6.48 5.04
N TYR A 511 12.77 6.30 4.58
CA TYR A 511 13.10 5.69 3.28
C TYR A 511 13.08 4.16 3.32
N HIS A 512 11.93 3.60 3.69
CA HIS A 512 11.74 2.17 3.94
C HIS A 512 10.96 1.47 2.81
N GLY A 513 10.33 2.24 1.92
CA GLY A 513 9.44 1.71 0.91
C GLY A 513 10.18 0.95 -0.18
N VAL A 514 9.55 -0.11 -0.69
CA VAL A 514 9.94 -0.73 -1.97
C VAL A 514 9.53 0.15 -3.16
N THR A 515 8.62 1.09 -2.95
CA THR A 515 8.37 2.25 -3.81
C THR A 515 8.79 3.54 -3.09
N ASP A 516 8.97 4.62 -3.83
CA ASP A 516 9.07 5.95 -3.20
C ASP A 516 7.70 6.46 -2.69
N ILE A 517 7.71 7.63 -2.04
CA ILE A 517 6.50 8.29 -1.49
C ILE A 517 5.45 8.62 -2.57
N PHE A 518 5.89 8.69 -3.84
CA PHE A 518 5.06 8.94 -5.01
C PHE A 518 4.51 7.66 -5.65
N ARG A 519 4.72 6.51 -5.02
CA ARG A 519 4.30 5.17 -5.49
C ARG A 519 5.05 4.74 -6.76
N ILE A 520 6.27 5.24 -6.98
CA ILE A 520 7.12 4.80 -8.10
C ILE A 520 8.01 3.65 -7.62
N PRO A 521 7.97 2.48 -8.29
CA PRO A 521 8.79 1.33 -7.91
C PRO A 521 10.29 1.65 -7.80
N LYS A 522 10.93 1.20 -6.71
CA LYS A 522 12.39 1.04 -6.61
C LYS A 522 12.76 -0.39 -7.02
N LEU A 523 14.05 -0.69 -7.10
CA LEU A 523 14.52 -2.05 -7.47
C LEU A 523 13.93 -3.16 -6.57
N ALA A 524 13.75 -2.89 -5.27
CA ALA A 524 13.18 -3.86 -4.33
C ALA A 524 11.73 -4.24 -4.65
N ALA A 525 10.97 -3.41 -5.37
CA ALA A 525 9.62 -3.74 -5.82
C ALA A 525 9.62 -4.95 -6.77
N ALA A 526 10.66 -5.10 -7.59
CA ALA A 526 10.79 -6.21 -8.53
C ALA A 526 10.91 -7.57 -7.84
N VAL A 527 11.35 -7.60 -6.57
CA VAL A 527 11.38 -8.83 -5.76
C VAL A 527 9.98 -9.38 -5.55
N TYR A 528 9.01 -8.51 -5.27
CA TYR A 528 7.62 -8.90 -5.05
C TYR A 528 6.90 -9.12 -6.37
N ALA A 529 7.06 -8.17 -7.30
CA ALA A 529 6.41 -8.22 -8.62
C ALA A 529 6.75 -9.51 -9.37
N SER A 530 8.00 -9.98 -9.28
CA SER A 530 8.43 -11.23 -9.94
C SER A 530 7.89 -12.51 -9.31
N GLN A 531 7.22 -12.48 -8.15
CA GLN A 531 6.68 -13.71 -7.54
C GLN A 531 5.27 -14.08 -8.05
N GLN A 532 4.71 -13.30 -8.97
CA GLN A 532 3.43 -13.59 -9.62
C GLN A 532 3.62 -14.26 -10.98
N ASP A 533 2.58 -14.90 -11.50
CA ASP A 533 2.59 -15.57 -12.81
C ASP A 533 1.85 -14.79 -13.92
N TYR A 534 1.19 -13.68 -13.57
CA TYR A 534 0.24 -13.00 -14.46
C TYR A 534 0.87 -11.95 -15.38
N ILE A 535 1.89 -11.23 -14.89
CA ILE A 535 2.54 -10.13 -15.60
C ILE A 535 4.01 -10.49 -15.76
N PRO A 536 4.55 -10.56 -16.99
CA PRO A 536 5.98 -10.75 -17.19
C PRO A 536 6.78 -9.63 -16.53
N VAL A 537 7.76 -9.99 -15.70
CA VAL A 537 8.68 -9.07 -15.04
C VAL A 537 10.09 -9.38 -15.50
N LEU A 538 10.85 -8.35 -15.88
CA LEU A 538 12.27 -8.47 -16.21
C LEU A 538 12.99 -7.20 -15.74
N GLU A 539 13.52 -7.23 -14.53
CA GLU A 539 14.26 -6.09 -13.95
C GLU A 539 15.73 -6.50 -13.71
N VAL A 540 16.65 -5.79 -14.34
CA VAL A 540 18.09 -6.00 -14.19
C VAL A 540 18.60 -5.04 -13.12
N SER A 541 19.30 -5.56 -12.11
CA SER A 541 19.76 -4.76 -10.96
C SER A 541 20.76 -3.66 -11.30
N SER A 542 21.34 -3.70 -12.50
CA SER A 542 22.45 -2.85 -12.91
C SER A 542 22.18 -2.02 -14.16
N SER A 543 22.73 -0.81 -14.21
CA SER A 543 22.84 -0.03 -15.45
C SER A 543 23.93 -0.56 -16.38
N MET A 544 24.80 -1.45 -15.89
CA MET A 544 25.99 -1.98 -16.56
C MET A 544 27.14 -0.97 -16.75
N ASP A 545 27.01 0.26 -16.22
CA ASP A 545 28.02 1.29 -16.29
C ASP A 545 29.13 1.06 -15.26
N ILE A 546 30.30 0.61 -15.72
CA ILE A 546 31.43 0.28 -14.83
C ILE A 546 31.89 1.47 -13.97
N GLY A 547 31.67 2.71 -14.42
CA GLY A 547 32.05 3.92 -13.68
C GLY A 547 31.32 4.11 -12.35
N ASP A 548 30.14 3.49 -12.19
CA ASP A 548 29.35 3.60 -10.95
C ASP A 548 29.88 2.67 -9.84
N HIS A 549 30.78 1.74 -10.20
CA HIS A 549 31.28 0.73 -9.27
C HIS A 549 32.70 1.02 -8.79
N PRO A 550 33.02 0.76 -7.50
CA PRO A 550 34.38 0.86 -6.99
C PRO A 550 35.36 0.05 -7.85
N LYS A 551 36.47 0.69 -8.24
CA LYS A 551 37.52 0.07 -9.10
C LYS A 551 37.02 -0.41 -10.47
N SER A 552 35.89 0.14 -10.94
CA SER A 552 35.22 -0.28 -12.18
C SER A 552 34.80 -1.74 -12.22
N PHE A 553 34.55 -2.32 -11.04
CA PHE A 553 34.16 -3.71 -10.89
C PHE A 553 32.64 -3.84 -10.69
N ARG A 554 31.92 -4.27 -11.74
CA ARG A 554 30.45 -4.40 -11.72
C ARG A 554 29.92 -5.29 -10.58
N GLY A 555 30.70 -6.28 -10.15
CA GLY A 555 30.23 -7.27 -9.19
C GLY A 555 29.16 -8.19 -9.78
N GLN A 556 28.46 -8.89 -8.88
CA GLN A 556 27.39 -9.81 -9.28
C GLN A 556 26.14 -9.02 -9.68
N ILE A 557 25.69 -9.24 -10.92
CA ILE A 557 24.41 -8.72 -11.42
C ILE A 557 23.29 -9.69 -11.09
N TYR A 558 22.12 -9.15 -10.75
CA TYR A 558 20.90 -9.93 -10.47
C TYR A 558 19.79 -9.53 -11.45
N ILE A 559 19.00 -10.51 -11.86
CA ILE A 559 17.81 -10.31 -12.68
C ILE A 559 16.61 -10.79 -11.86
N PHE A 560 15.72 -9.87 -11.50
CA PHE A 560 14.46 -10.17 -10.82
C PHE A 560 13.39 -10.38 -11.89
N THR A 561 12.90 -11.61 -12.01
CA THR A 561 12.03 -12.02 -13.12
C THR A 561 11.24 -13.28 -12.76
N ASN A 562 10.07 -13.44 -13.39
CA ASN A 562 9.28 -14.68 -13.43
C ASN A 562 9.45 -15.45 -14.75
N CYS A 563 10.43 -15.10 -15.57
CA CYS A 563 10.78 -15.86 -16.77
C CYS A 563 11.41 -17.21 -16.39
N ASP A 564 11.22 -18.23 -17.22
CA ASP A 564 11.82 -19.56 -17.07
C ASP A 564 13.35 -19.50 -17.23
N TYR A 565 13.81 -18.67 -18.18
CA TYR A 565 15.21 -18.37 -18.41
C TYR A 565 15.38 -17.00 -19.10
N VAL A 566 16.60 -16.47 -19.05
CA VAL A 566 16.98 -15.23 -19.73
C VAL A 566 18.18 -15.48 -20.64
N LYS A 567 18.08 -15.10 -21.92
CA LYS A 567 19.23 -15.04 -22.82
C LYS A 567 19.93 -13.70 -22.67
N VAL A 568 21.23 -13.74 -22.45
CA VAL A 568 22.07 -12.54 -22.28
C VAL A 568 22.97 -12.39 -23.50
N TYR A 569 22.98 -11.21 -24.08
CA TYR A 569 23.81 -10.85 -25.21
C TYR A 569 24.70 -9.68 -24.86
N LYS A 570 25.89 -9.65 -25.46
CA LYS A 570 26.77 -8.48 -25.49
C LYS A 570 27.10 -8.14 -26.94
N ASN A 571 26.79 -6.93 -27.37
CA ASN A 571 26.96 -6.47 -28.75
C ASN A 571 26.37 -7.46 -29.77
N ASN A 572 25.10 -7.85 -29.57
CA ASN A 572 24.34 -8.81 -30.38
C ASN A 572 24.90 -10.24 -30.45
N LYS A 573 25.88 -10.59 -29.61
CA LYS A 573 26.39 -11.96 -29.47
C LYS A 573 25.87 -12.57 -28.19
N LEU A 574 25.22 -13.74 -28.30
CA LEU A 574 24.77 -14.51 -27.14
C LEU A 574 25.99 -14.89 -26.29
N THR A 575 25.96 -14.56 -25.00
CA THR A 575 27.03 -14.88 -24.05
C THR A 575 26.62 -15.98 -23.08
N GLU A 576 25.37 -15.95 -22.60
CA GLU A 576 24.88 -16.91 -21.61
C GLU A 576 23.36 -17.10 -21.72
N ILE A 577 22.89 -18.30 -21.35
CA ILE A 577 21.48 -18.56 -21.03
C ILE A 577 21.42 -18.81 -19.52
N VAL A 578 20.71 -17.94 -18.80
CA VAL A 578 20.68 -17.92 -17.34
C VAL A 578 19.34 -18.47 -16.85
N TYR A 579 19.39 -19.29 -15.81
CA TYR A 579 18.23 -19.92 -15.17
C TYR A 579 18.07 -19.46 -13.70
N PRO A 580 16.90 -19.66 -13.07
CA PRO A 580 16.64 -19.26 -11.68
C PRO A 580 17.67 -19.81 -10.70
N ASN A 581 18.26 -18.95 -9.86
CA ASN A 581 19.32 -19.35 -8.94
C ASN A 581 18.74 -19.95 -7.64
N ARG A 582 18.27 -21.19 -7.72
CA ARG A 582 17.74 -21.97 -6.58
C ARG A 582 18.80 -22.30 -5.52
N LYS A 583 20.10 -22.09 -5.80
CA LYS A 583 21.15 -22.24 -4.78
C LYS A 583 21.14 -21.08 -3.78
N LEU A 584 20.92 -19.85 -4.26
CA LEU A 584 20.88 -18.66 -3.40
C LEU A 584 19.50 -18.42 -2.79
N PHE A 585 18.44 -18.73 -3.54
CA PHE A 585 17.05 -18.51 -3.11
C PHE A 585 16.21 -19.79 -3.33
N PRO A 586 16.44 -20.85 -2.54
CA PRO A 586 15.87 -22.17 -2.82
C PRO A 586 14.35 -22.22 -2.79
N ASN A 587 13.71 -21.38 -1.98
CA ASN A 587 12.27 -21.50 -1.72
C ASN A 587 11.42 -20.40 -2.37
N LEU A 588 12.02 -19.45 -3.10
CA LEU A 588 11.19 -18.49 -3.84
C LEU A 588 10.47 -19.20 -5.00
N PRO A 589 9.19 -18.86 -5.27
CA PRO A 589 8.52 -19.29 -6.50
C PRO A 589 9.36 -18.96 -7.74
N HIS A 590 9.83 -17.71 -7.81
CA HIS A 590 10.65 -17.16 -8.90
C HIS A 590 11.97 -16.60 -8.36
N PRO A 591 13.00 -17.45 -8.17
CA PRO A 591 14.32 -17.05 -7.70
C PRO A 591 15.00 -16.07 -8.67
N PRO A 592 15.64 -14.99 -8.17
CA PRO A 592 16.48 -14.13 -9.00
C PRO A 592 17.54 -14.92 -9.77
N MET A 593 17.81 -14.51 -11.02
CA MET A 593 18.85 -15.09 -11.86
C MET A 593 20.16 -14.31 -11.72
N THR A 594 21.29 -14.98 -11.96
CA THR A 594 22.63 -14.40 -11.77
C THR A 594 23.51 -14.69 -12.97
N PRO A 595 23.50 -13.86 -14.03
CA PRO A 595 24.46 -13.98 -15.13
C PRO A 595 25.91 -13.90 -14.60
N ARG A 596 26.80 -14.61 -15.28
CA ARG A 596 28.23 -14.69 -14.95
C ARG A 596 29.15 -14.55 -16.16
N ASP A 597 28.69 -14.90 -17.36
CA ASP A 597 29.51 -14.85 -18.58
C ASP A 597 28.99 -13.74 -19.51
N PHE A 598 29.67 -12.60 -19.48
CA PHE A 598 29.46 -11.51 -20.46
C PHE A 598 30.47 -11.53 -21.60
N LEU A 599 31.34 -12.55 -21.67
CA LEU A 599 32.35 -12.70 -22.72
C LEU A 599 31.87 -13.62 -23.83
N GLY A 600 31.09 -14.66 -23.50
CA GLY A 600 30.69 -15.70 -24.44
C GLY A 600 31.92 -16.31 -25.13
N ASN A 601 31.89 -16.42 -26.45
CA ASN A 601 33.02 -16.92 -27.24
C ASN A 601 33.94 -15.79 -27.76
N ALA A 602 33.82 -14.56 -27.25
CA ALA A 602 34.50 -13.41 -27.83
C ALA A 602 36.04 -13.55 -27.86
N LEU A 603 36.63 -14.22 -26.86
CA LEU A 603 38.06 -14.52 -26.81
C LEU A 603 38.47 -15.65 -27.75
N GLU A 604 37.59 -16.63 -27.97
CA GLU A 604 37.85 -17.75 -28.91
C GLU A 604 37.80 -17.29 -30.37
N THR A 605 37.08 -16.20 -30.63
CA THR A 605 36.99 -15.55 -31.94
C THR A 605 37.97 -14.40 -32.13
N ASP A 606 38.81 -14.09 -31.14
CA ASP A 606 39.82 -13.03 -31.26
C ASP A 606 40.99 -13.55 -32.13
N PRO A 607 41.29 -12.92 -33.29
CA PRO A 607 42.37 -13.36 -34.18
C PRO A 607 43.76 -13.32 -33.51
N ASP A 608 43.92 -12.53 -32.45
CA ASP A 608 45.18 -12.41 -31.72
C ASP A 608 45.38 -13.52 -30.68
N LEU A 609 44.39 -14.40 -30.47
CA LEU A 609 44.42 -15.47 -29.48
C LEU A 609 44.29 -16.85 -30.13
N ASN A 610 45.17 -17.78 -29.75
CA ASN A 610 44.93 -19.19 -30.05
C ASN A 610 43.94 -19.80 -29.05
N LYS A 611 43.37 -20.97 -29.39
CA LYS A 611 42.34 -21.66 -28.60
C LYS A 611 42.74 -21.87 -27.13
N THR A 612 44.00 -22.25 -26.87
CA THR A 612 44.49 -22.52 -25.51
C THR A 612 44.59 -21.24 -24.69
N SER A 613 45.14 -20.17 -25.29
CA SER A 613 45.24 -18.86 -24.65
C SER A 613 43.87 -18.25 -24.39
N ALA A 614 42.97 -18.31 -25.37
CA ALA A 614 41.60 -17.83 -25.26
C ALA A 614 40.85 -18.49 -24.10
N LYS A 615 40.98 -19.82 -23.96
CA LYS A 615 40.39 -20.57 -22.84
C LYS A 615 40.91 -20.08 -21.49
N TYR A 616 42.24 -19.99 -21.32
CA TYR A 616 42.80 -19.56 -20.03
C TYR A 616 42.51 -18.10 -19.72
N PHE A 617 42.55 -17.20 -20.70
CA PHE A 617 42.13 -15.81 -20.53
C PHE A 617 40.66 -15.73 -20.10
N LYS A 618 39.77 -16.52 -20.72
CA LYS A 618 38.35 -16.56 -20.33
C LYS A 618 38.19 -16.97 -18.87
N GLU A 619 38.87 -18.03 -18.43
CA GLU A 619 38.80 -18.49 -17.04
C GLU A 619 39.33 -17.44 -16.04
N VAL A 620 40.37 -16.68 -16.40
CA VAL A 620 40.89 -15.59 -15.56
C VAL A 620 39.92 -14.42 -15.51
N LEU A 621 39.38 -14.00 -16.66
CA LEU A 621 38.47 -12.87 -16.74
C LEU A 621 37.13 -13.14 -16.06
N LEU A 622 36.56 -14.34 -16.20
CA LEU A 622 35.37 -14.75 -15.44
C LEU A 622 35.64 -14.80 -13.93
N ALA A 623 36.83 -15.27 -13.52
CA ALA A 623 37.23 -15.22 -12.12
C ALA A 623 37.37 -13.77 -11.62
N ALA A 624 37.87 -12.86 -12.44
CA ALA A 624 37.94 -11.44 -12.14
C ALA A 624 36.55 -10.77 -12.12
N GLU A 625 35.62 -11.18 -12.98
CA GLU A 625 34.22 -10.68 -12.96
C GLU A 625 33.47 -11.12 -11.70
N THR A 626 33.91 -12.21 -11.07
CA THR A 626 33.32 -12.69 -9.81
C THR A 626 34.03 -12.12 -8.57
N ASN A 627 35.36 -12.02 -8.58
CA ASN A 627 36.17 -11.72 -7.38
C ASN A 627 36.84 -10.34 -7.42
N GLY A 628 36.60 -9.56 -8.47
CA GLY A 628 37.37 -8.34 -8.75
C GLY A 628 38.85 -8.64 -8.88
N PHE A 629 39.69 -7.76 -8.34
CA PHE A 629 41.16 -7.94 -8.33
C PHE A 629 41.67 -8.96 -7.30
N ASN A 630 40.78 -9.56 -6.49
CA ASN A 630 41.16 -10.59 -5.51
C ASN A 630 40.94 -12.00 -6.09
N VAL A 631 41.57 -12.28 -7.24
CA VAL A 631 41.43 -13.56 -7.93
C VAL A 631 42.20 -14.68 -7.22
N PRO A 632 41.71 -15.94 -7.27
CA PRO A 632 42.37 -17.06 -6.60
C PRO A 632 43.78 -17.31 -7.20
N PRO A 633 44.73 -17.89 -6.43
CA PRO A 633 46.08 -18.23 -6.92
C PRO A 633 46.08 -19.05 -8.23
N SER A 634 45.07 -19.91 -8.39
CA SER A 634 44.85 -20.70 -9.60
C SER A 634 44.58 -19.84 -10.86
N ALA A 635 44.00 -18.65 -10.71
CA ALA A 635 43.82 -17.71 -11.81
C ALA A 635 45.15 -17.10 -12.28
N TYR A 636 46.08 -16.78 -11.36
CA TYR A 636 47.41 -16.31 -11.75
C TYR A 636 48.20 -17.37 -12.53
N ALA A 637 48.11 -18.65 -12.11
CA ALA A 637 48.71 -19.75 -12.86
C ALA A 637 48.11 -19.87 -14.28
N LYS A 638 46.78 -19.74 -14.41
CA LYS A 638 46.09 -19.75 -15.70
C LYS A 638 46.47 -18.54 -16.57
N LEU A 639 46.64 -17.35 -15.97
CA LEU A 639 47.11 -16.17 -16.68
C LEU A 639 48.50 -16.40 -17.26
N LEU A 640 49.42 -16.98 -16.49
CA LEU A 640 50.75 -17.36 -16.97
C LEU A 640 50.66 -18.38 -18.12
N MET A 641 49.80 -19.40 -18.00
CA MET A 641 49.57 -20.37 -19.08
C MET A 641 48.96 -19.72 -20.33
N ALA A 642 48.08 -18.73 -20.18
CA ALA A 642 47.51 -17.96 -21.28
C ALA A 642 48.62 -17.18 -22.02
N MET A 643 49.51 -16.51 -21.27
CA MET A 643 50.64 -15.77 -21.80
C MET A 643 51.62 -16.67 -22.55
N ILE A 644 52.03 -17.79 -21.94
CA ILE A 644 52.99 -18.74 -22.53
C ILE A 644 52.41 -19.35 -23.80
N SER A 645 51.18 -19.88 -23.73
CA SER A 645 50.54 -20.50 -24.89
C SER A 645 50.31 -19.50 -26.03
N GLY A 646 50.04 -18.23 -25.70
CA GLY A 646 49.72 -17.18 -26.66
C GLY A 646 50.91 -16.37 -27.14
N LYS A 647 52.10 -16.65 -26.58
CA LYS A 647 53.32 -15.85 -26.76
C LYS A 647 53.06 -14.35 -26.48
N LYS A 648 52.25 -14.04 -25.47
CA LYS A 648 51.88 -12.66 -25.12
C LYS A 648 52.85 -12.06 -24.11
N THR A 649 53.27 -10.84 -24.38
CA THR A 649 53.99 -9.97 -23.45
C THR A 649 53.07 -9.49 -22.32
N ILE A 650 53.64 -8.92 -21.26
CA ILE A 650 52.87 -8.30 -20.18
C ILE A 650 51.98 -7.17 -20.74
N SER A 651 52.50 -6.36 -21.67
CA SER A 651 51.73 -5.27 -22.28
C SER A 651 50.51 -5.79 -23.04
N GLU A 652 50.71 -6.75 -23.96
CA GLU A 652 49.59 -7.32 -24.73
C GLU A 652 48.56 -8.02 -23.84
N THR A 653 49.02 -8.61 -22.74
CA THR A 653 48.15 -9.23 -21.72
C THR A 653 47.29 -8.16 -21.02
N ILE A 654 47.87 -7.03 -20.66
CA ILE A 654 47.14 -5.88 -20.12
C ILE A 654 46.13 -5.37 -21.14
N ASP A 655 46.50 -5.29 -22.43
CA ASP A 655 45.59 -4.82 -23.49
C ASP A 655 44.39 -5.76 -23.66
N ILE A 656 44.61 -7.08 -23.64
CA ILE A 656 43.52 -8.08 -23.70
C ILE A 656 42.59 -7.95 -22.49
N ILE A 657 43.16 -7.89 -21.28
CA ILE A 657 42.36 -7.72 -20.05
C ILE A 657 41.57 -6.42 -20.13
N THR A 658 42.19 -5.32 -20.51
CA THR A 658 41.58 -4.00 -20.60
C THR A 658 40.45 -3.96 -21.65
N LYS A 659 40.67 -4.55 -22.82
CA LYS A 659 39.68 -4.66 -23.91
C LYS A 659 38.43 -5.44 -23.49
N TYR A 660 38.60 -6.61 -22.86
CA TYR A 660 37.48 -7.52 -22.59
C TYR A 660 36.84 -7.35 -21.22
N PHE A 661 37.62 -6.97 -20.20
CA PHE A 661 37.15 -6.75 -18.83
C PHE A 661 36.69 -5.31 -18.62
N ALA A 662 37.59 -4.35 -18.87
CA ALA A 662 37.32 -2.93 -18.65
C ALA A 662 36.49 -2.30 -19.78
N ASN A 663 36.35 -2.98 -20.92
CA ASN A 663 35.69 -2.48 -22.13
C ASN A 663 36.29 -1.14 -22.61
N TRP A 664 37.58 -0.88 -22.35
CA TRP A 664 38.20 0.36 -22.82
C TRP A 664 38.56 0.24 -24.31
N GLY A 665 38.09 1.20 -25.11
CA GLY A 665 38.18 1.24 -26.56
C GLY A 665 37.12 2.17 -27.16
N ASN A 666 37.00 2.26 -28.49
CA ASN A 666 36.09 3.20 -29.17
C ASN A 666 34.63 2.71 -29.31
N VAL A 667 34.29 1.49 -28.87
CA VAL A 667 32.93 0.93 -29.01
C VAL A 667 32.33 0.71 -27.61
N GLN A 668 31.28 1.47 -27.29
CA GLN A 668 30.53 1.32 -26.05
C GLN A 668 29.80 -0.02 -26.04
N PRO A 669 29.85 -0.81 -24.95
CA PRO A 669 29.18 -2.10 -24.89
C PRO A 669 27.66 -1.95 -24.75
N GLU A 670 26.93 -2.78 -25.47
CA GLU A 670 25.49 -2.96 -25.32
C GLU A 670 25.19 -4.35 -24.77
N TYR A 671 24.32 -4.43 -23.77
CA TYR A 671 23.88 -5.67 -23.15
C TYR A 671 22.38 -5.85 -23.35
N THR A 672 21.98 -6.98 -23.92
CA THR A 672 20.56 -7.30 -24.14
C THR A 672 20.18 -8.50 -23.28
N PHE A 673 19.06 -8.38 -22.57
CA PHE A 673 18.47 -9.42 -21.73
C PHE A 673 17.10 -9.76 -22.30
N GLU A 674 16.93 -10.98 -22.78
CA GLU A 674 15.67 -11.47 -23.34
C GLU A 674 15.07 -12.53 -22.41
N GLY A 675 13.91 -12.24 -21.81
CA GLY A 675 13.20 -13.13 -20.91
C GLY A 675 12.18 -14.01 -21.63
N TYR A 676 12.19 -15.31 -21.33
CA TYR A 676 11.33 -16.29 -21.97
C TYR A 676 10.43 -17.01 -20.96
N ILE A 677 9.16 -17.21 -21.33
CA ILE A 677 8.20 -18.08 -20.64
C ILE A 677 7.64 -19.04 -21.68
N ASP A 678 7.65 -20.35 -21.39
CA ASP A 678 7.24 -21.41 -22.33
C ASP A 678 7.90 -21.24 -23.72
N ASP A 679 9.21 -20.98 -23.74
CA ASP A 679 10.04 -20.72 -24.92
C ASP A 679 9.61 -19.51 -25.79
N LYS A 680 8.70 -18.66 -25.29
CA LYS A 680 8.29 -17.41 -25.98
C LYS A 680 8.97 -16.21 -25.34
N LEU A 681 9.51 -15.33 -26.19
CA LEU A 681 10.05 -14.04 -25.75
C LEU A 681 8.91 -13.16 -25.21
N VAL A 682 8.96 -12.81 -23.93
CA VAL A 682 7.91 -12.01 -23.27
C VAL A 682 8.39 -10.62 -22.83
N ALA A 683 9.70 -10.44 -22.65
CA ALA A 683 10.28 -9.16 -22.24
C ALA A 683 11.72 -9.02 -22.73
N THR A 684 12.12 -7.79 -23.07
CA THR A 684 13.50 -7.45 -23.45
C THR A 684 13.95 -6.19 -22.70
N VAL A 685 15.14 -6.23 -22.11
CA VAL A 685 15.82 -5.07 -21.52
C VAL A 685 17.16 -4.89 -22.21
N VAL A 686 17.46 -3.67 -22.65
CA VAL A 686 18.76 -3.31 -23.25
C VAL A 686 19.45 -2.30 -22.35
N LYS A 687 20.70 -2.56 -21.95
CA LYS A 687 21.54 -1.66 -21.15
C LYS A 687 22.75 -1.23 -21.96
N SER A 688 22.95 0.06 -22.10
CA SER A 688 24.16 0.65 -22.69
C SER A 688 24.40 2.04 -22.10
N PRO A 689 25.64 2.56 -22.14
CA PRO A 689 25.93 3.89 -21.65
C PRO A 689 24.99 4.94 -22.28
N SER A 690 24.36 5.74 -21.43
CA SER A 690 23.39 6.73 -21.89
C SER A 690 24.06 7.89 -22.62
N ASN A 691 23.47 8.31 -23.74
CA ASN A 691 23.82 9.56 -24.43
C ASN A 691 22.64 10.53 -24.55
N ILE A 692 21.46 10.16 -24.02
CA ILE A 692 20.27 11.01 -23.99
C ILE A 692 19.62 11.00 -22.61
N CYS A 693 18.92 12.09 -22.27
CA CYS A 693 18.04 12.14 -21.11
C CYS A 693 16.71 12.74 -21.56
N LYS A 694 15.72 11.86 -21.79
CA LYS A 694 14.38 12.26 -22.22
C LYS A 694 13.37 12.01 -21.11
N VAL A 695 12.72 13.07 -20.63
CA VAL A 695 11.63 12.94 -19.66
C VAL A 695 10.34 12.55 -20.40
N THR A 696 9.64 11.56 -19.87
CA THR A 696 8.33 11.11 -20.35
C THR A 696 7.28 11.29 -19.27
N ALA A 697 6.03 11.54 -19.65
CA ALA A 697 4.92 11.70 -18.72
C ALA A 697 3.76 10.75 -19.02
N LYS A 698 3.14 10.20 -17.97
CA LYS A 698 1.97 9.32 -18.10
C LYS A 698 0.98 9.59 -16.97
N ALA A 699 -0.27 9.89 -17.32
CA ALA A 699 -1.36 9.93 -16.36
C ALA A 699 -1.92 8.51 -16.12
N ASP A 700 -2.20 8.18 -14.86
CA ASP A 700 -2.82 6.90 -14.50
C ASP A 700 -4.25 6.78 -15.07
N LYS A 701 -5.00 7.88 -15.13
CA LYS A 701 -6.33 7.98 -15.74
C LYS A 701 -6.43 9.24 -16.60
N LYS A 702 -7.25 9.17 -17.66
CA LYS A 702 -7.55 10.30 -18.56
C LYS A 702 -8.85 11.03 -18.25
N VAL A 703 -9.72 10.42 -17.46
CA VAL A 703 -11.03 10.97 -17.09
C VAL A 703 -11.12 10.97 -15.57
N LEU A 704 -11.38 12.13 -14.99
CA LEU A 704 -11.67 12.33 -13.58
C LEU A 704 -13.18 12.43 -13.42
N VAL A 705 -13.76 11.64 -12.50
CA VAL A 705 -15.20 11.58 -12.29
C VAL A 705 -15.53 12.03 -10.87
N GLU A 706 -16.07 13.23 -10.74
CA GLU A 706 -16.61 13.69 -9.46
C GLU A 706 -17.92 12.97 -9.15
N ASP A 707 -18.01 12.45 -7.94
CA ASP A 707 -19.18 11.76 -7.41
C ASP A 707 -19.42 12.26 -5.98
N ALA A 708 -19.25 11.40 -4.97
CA ALA A 708 -19.34 11.83 -3.57
C ALA A 708 -18.26 12.85 -3.19
N THR A 709 -17.09 12.83 -3.84
CA THR A 709 -15.94 13.71 -3.60
C THR A 709 -15.35 14.18 -4.92
N TYR A 710 -14.38 15.11 -4.87
CA TYR A 710 -13.50 15.36 -6.01
C TYR A 710 -12.72 14.09 -6.37
N ASP A 711 -12.20 14.03 -7.59
CA ASP A 711 -11.41 12.92 -8.09
C ASP A 711 -9.96 13.36 -8.35
N VAL A 712 -9.04 12.39 -8.41
CA VAL A 712 -7.63 12.62 -8.71
C VAL A 712 -7.09 11.65 -9.74
N THR A 713 -6.07 12.09 -10.47
CA THR A 713 -5.16 11.19 -11.19
C THR A 713 -3.72 11.54 -10.83
N ARG A 714 -2.89 10.51 -10.69
CA ARG A 714 -1.44 10.64 -10.62
C ARG A 714 -0.88 10.82 -12.03
N ILE A 715 0.16 11.63 -12.17
CA ILE A 715 0.94 11.80 -13.38
C ILE A 715 2.38 11.49 -13.05
N GLU A 716 2.88 10.40 -13.61
CA GLU A 716 4.24 9.92 -13.44
C GLU A 716 5.17 10.53 -14.49
N LEU A 717 6.34 10.97 -14.04
CA LEU A 717 7.44 11.46 -14.85
C LEU A 717 8.66 10.57 -14.67
N ILE A 718 9.25 10.11 -15.78
CA ILE A 718 10.46 9.30 -15.78
C ILE A 718 11.44 9.87 -16.80
N ALA A 719 12.65 10.20 -16.35
CA ALA A 719 13.82 10.47 -17.20
C ALA A 719 14.37 9.15 -17.72
N LYS A 720 14.44 9.03 -19.05
CA LYS A 720 14.80 7.80 -19.74
C LYS A 720 15.97 7.98 -20.70
N ASP A 721 16.73 6.91 -20.85
CA ASP A 721 17.78 6.79 -21.87
C ASP A 721 17.21 6.36 -23.24
N GLN A 722 18.11 6.15 -24.21
CA GLN A 722 17.79 5.71 -25.56
C GLN A 722 17.12 4.33 -25.64
N ASN A 723 17.24 3.52 -24.58
CA ASN A 723 16.68 2.18 -24.46
C ASN A 723 15.45 2.15 -23.54
N ASN A 724 14.87 3.32 -23.22
CA ASN A 724 13.71 3.47 -22.36
C ASN A 724 13.94 3.01 -20.90
N ASN A 725 15.20 2.89 -20.46
CA ASN A 725 15.54 2.66 -19.04
C ASN A 725 15.44 3.96 -18.25
N ARG A 726 14.96 3.86 -17.00
CA ARG A 726 15.04 4.95 -16.03
C ARG A 726 16.51 5.33 -15.76
N LEU A 727 16.79 6.63 -15.72
CA LEU A 727 18.10 7.20 -15.39
C LEU A 727 18.20 7.57 -13.90
N PRO A 728 18.69 6.69 -13.01
CA PRO A 728 18.59 6.88 -11.56
C PRO A 728 19.31 8.12 -11.01
N TYR A 729 20.25 8.70 -11.75
CA TYR A 729 20.99 9.90 -11.31
C TYR A 729 20.48 11.20 -11.91
N ALA A 730 19.45 11.14 -12.77
CA ALA A 730 18.83 12.32 -13.36
C ALA A 730 18.06 13.14 -12.30
N LYS A 731 18.29 14.46 -12.30
CA LYS A 731 17.74 15.43 -11.33
C LYS A 731 17.05 16.61 -12.02
N ASN A 732 16.49 16.36 -13.20
CA ASN A 732 15.91 17.37 -14.07
C ASN A 732 14.95 18.28 -13.30
N ALA A 733 15.11 19.59 -13.45
CA ALA A 733 14.15 20.58 -12.97
C ALA A 733 12.91 20.62 -13.89
N ILE A 734 11.73 20.47 -13.31
CA ILE A 734 10.43 20.38 -13.99
C ILE A 734 9.49 21.47 -13.48
N ASN A 735 8.76 22.08 -14.41
CA ASN A 735 7.64 22.97 -14.16
C ASN A 735 6.36 22.40 -14.80
N VAL A 736 5.26 22.43 -14.05
CA VAL A 736 3.95 21.93 -14.45
C VAL A 736 2.92 23.06 -14.38
N THR A 737 2.17 23.24 -15.45
CA THR A 737 0.98 24.10 -15.49
C THR A 737 -0.27 23.25 -15.71
N VAL A 738 -1.33 23.48 -14.94
CA VAL A 738 -2.62 22.81 -15.08
C VAL A 738 -3.69 23.86 -15.36
N GLU A 739 -4.38 23.72 -16.48
CA GLU A 739 -5.46 24.61 -16.93
C GLU A 739 -6.77 23.83 -17.04
N GLY A 740 -7.90 24.52 -16.88
CA GLY A 740 -9.24 23.95 -17.07
C GLY A 740 -9.85 23.39 -15.79
N ALA A 741 -10.48 22.21 -15.89
CA ALA A 741 -11.31 21.64 -14.84
C ALA A 741 -10.55 20.88 -13.72
N ALA A 742 -9.26 21.18 -13.52
CA ALA A 742 -8.44 20.60 -12.46
C ALA A 742 -7.40 21.58 -11.92
N ARG A 743 -6.78 21.23 -10.79
CA ARG A 743 -5.59 21.90 -10.23
C ARG A 743 -4.58 20.88 -9.73
N ILE A 744 -3.31 21.27 -9.65
CA ILE A 744 -2.25 20.44 -9.06
C ILE A 744 -2.39 20.34 -7.53
N ILE A 745 -1.96 19.22 -6.95
CA ILE A 745 -1.75 19.03 -5.51
C ILE A 745 -0.25 19.16 -5.22
N GLY A 746 0.13 20.06 -4.30
CA GLY A 746 1.52 20.38 -4.01
C GLY A 746 2.13 21.37 -5.01
N PRO A 747 3.48 21.48 -5.07
CA PRO A 747 4.17 22.49 -5.87
C PRO A 747 4.10 22.19 -7.37
N SER A 748 4.02 23.25 -8.17
CA SER A 748 4.14 23.20 -9.65
C SER A 748 5.58 23.07 -10.15
N GLU A 749 6.57 23.27 -9.27
CA GLU A 749 7.99 23.23 -9.61
C GLU A 749 8.72 22.25 -8.72
N PHE A 750 9.51 21.39 -9.33
CA PHE A 750 10.24 20.37 -8.60
C PHE A 750 11.35 19.71 -9.42
N ALA A 751 12.29 19.06 -8.74
CA ALA A 751 13.28 18.18 -9.36
C ALA A 751 12.81 16.72 -9.36
N LEU A 752 13.26 15.96 -10.36
CA LEU A 752 13.22 14.49 -10.31
C LEU A 752 14.15 13.96 -9.21
N LEU A 753 13.75 12.86 -8.57
CA LEU A 753 14.54 12.17 -7.54
C LEU A 753 14.71 10.71 -7.93
N GLY A 754 15.94 10.30 -8.16
CA GLY A 754 16.19 8.98 -8.73
C GLY A 754 15.81 8.92 -10.21
N GLY A 755 15.80 10.02 -10.96
CA GLY A 755 15.31 10.06 -12.34
C GLY A 755 13.82 9.87 -12.55
N ALA A 756 13.01 9.95 -11.49
CA ALA A 756 11.57 9.92 -11.62
C ALA A 756 10.91 10.81 -10.54
N ARG A 757 9.65 11.16 -10.78
CA ARG A 757 8.77 11.81 -9.80
C ARG A 757 7.33 11.68 -10.27
N ALA A 758 6.37 11.70 -9.37
CA ALA A 758 4.98 11.89 -9.75
C ALA A 758 4.38 13.10 -9.04
N PHE A 759 3.23 13.53 -9.52
CA PHE A 759 2.37 14.49 -8.86
C PHE A 759 0.91 14.10 -9.09
N TRP A 760 0.00 14.69 -8.33
CA TRP A 760 -1.42 14.50 -8.52
C TRP A 760 -2.07 15.79 -9.00
N ILE A 761 -3.09 15.63 -9.83
CA ILE A 761 -4.06 16.70 -10.08
C ILE A 761 -5.40 16.28 -9.51
N ARG A 762 -6.19 17.25 -9.05
CA ARG A 762 -7.56 17.07 -8.57
C ARG A 762 -8.54 17.89 -9.38
N SER A 763 -9.74 17.35 -9.59
CA SER A 763 -10.86 18.10 -10.17
C SER A 763 -11.32 19.24 -9.23
N ILE A 764 -12.03 20.23 -9.79
CA ILE A 764 -12.39 21.49 -9.10
C ILE A 764 -13.89 21.84 -9.13
N GLY A 765 -14.78 20.84 -9.18
CA GLY A 765 -16.22 21.08 -9.06
C GLY A 765 -16.91 21.44 -10.38
N LYS A 766 -16.28 21.22 -11.54
CA LYS A 766 -16.76 21.58 -12.88
C LYS A 766 -16.42 20.48 -13.88
N SER A 767 -17.32 20.23 -14.84
CA SER A 767 -17.01 19.40 -16.01
C SER A 767 -16.23 20.19 -17.06
N GLY A 768 -15.39 19.51 -17.83
CA GLY A 768 -14.69 20.09 -18.98
C GLY A 768 -13.27 19.58 -19.17
N ASP A 769 -12.60 20.16 -20.16
CA ASP A 769 -11.23 19.80 -20.52
C ASP A 769 -10.24 20.20 -19.42
N ILE A 770 -9.20 19.38 -19.30
CA ILE A 770 -8.03 19.62 -18.46
C ILE A 770 -6.80 19.54 -19.36
N LYS A 771 -5.99 20.58 -19.32
CA LYS A 771 -4.71 20.61 -20.03
C LYS A 771 -3.56 20.70 -19.03
N VAL A 772 -2.72 19.67 -19.02
CA VAL A 772 -1.49 19.65 -18.23
C VAL A 772 -0.31 19.87 -19.15
N THR A 773 0.44 20.94 -18.93
CA THR A 773 1.65 21.28 -19.70
C THR A 773 2.87 21.12 -18.82
N ILE A 774 3.87 20.36 -19.28
CA ILE A 774 5.07 19.99 -18.53
C ILE A 774 6.29 20.44 -19.31
N LYS A 775 7.15 21.22 -18.66
CA LYS A 775 8.37 21.80 -19.23
C LYS A 775 9.54 21.58 -18.28
N GLY A 776 10.76 21.60 -18.78
CA GLY A 776 11.95 21.46 -17.93
C GLY A 776 13.14 20.88 -18.66
N GLU A 777 14.18 20.57 -17.90
CA GLU A 777 15.37 19.90 -18.43
C GLU A 777 15.01 18.52 -18.98
N GLY A 778 15.59 18.12 -20.12
CA GLY A 778 15.31 16.82 -20.78
C GLY A 778 13.94 16.74 -21.46
N ILE A 779 13.30 17.90 -21.71
CA ILE A 779 12.05 18.05 -22.47
C ILE A 779 12.30 19.07 -23.59
N ASP A 780 12.53 18.60 -24.81
CA ASP A 780 12.81 19.49 -25.96
C ASP A 780 11.58 20.32 -26.36
N GLU A 781 10.40 19.68 -26.39
CA GLU A 781 9.10 20.32 -26.60
C GLU A 781 8.18 20.05 -25.42
N PRO A 782 7.39 21.04 -24.95
CA PRO A 782 6.49 20.86 -23.82
C PRO A 782 5.59 19.64 -23.97
N ILE A 783 5.59 18.76 -22.97
CA ILE A 783 4.68 17.61 -22.95
C ILE A 783 3.30 18.12 -22.56
N VAL A 784 2.30 17.87 -23.40
CA VAL A 784 0.90 18.25 -23.15
C VAL A 784 0.06 17.00 -22.98
N LEU A 785 -0.59 16.87 -21.82
CA LEU A 785 -1.59 15.85 -21.55
C LEU A 785 -2.97 16.49 -21.53
N ASN A 786 -3.87 15.99 -22.39
CA ASN A 786 -5.27 16.38 -22.40
C ASN A 786 -6.10 15.31 -21.67
N LEU A 787 -6.82 15.74 -20.66
CA LEU A 787 -7.66 14.92 -19.78
C LEU A 787 -9.04 15.60 -19.69
N GLU A 788 -10.00 14.93 -19.05
CA GLU A 788 -11.36 15.45 -18.89
C GLU A 788 -11.83 15.27 -17.44
N ALA A 789 -12.59 16.25 -16.92
CA ALA A 789 -13.37 16.08 -15.71
C ALA A 789 -14.87 15.97 -16.04
N ILE A 790 -15.55 15.05 -15.36
CA ILE A 790 -17.00 14.87 -15.42
C ILE A 790 -17.55 15.02 -14.02
N LYS A 791 -18.47 15.97 -13.84
CA LYS A 791 -19.26 16.13 -12.62
C LYS A 791 -20.60 15.41 -12.74
N LYS A 792 -20.85 14.43 -11.89
CA LYS A 792 -22.11 13.67 -11.85
C LYS A 792 -23.21 14.37 -11.06
#